data_AF-A0A923N4A5-F1
#
_entry.id   AF-A0A923N4A5-F1
#
_cell.length_a   1.000
_cell.length_b   1.000
_cell.length_c   1.000
_cell.angle_alpha   90.00
_cell.angle_beta   90.00
_cell.angle_gamma   90.00
#
_symmetry.space_group_name_H-M   'P 1'
#
loop_
_entity.id
_entity.type
_entity.pdbx_description
1 polymer ?
#
loop_
_entity_poly.entity_id
_entity_poly.type
_entity_poly.pdbx_seq_one_letter_code
_entity_poly.pdbx_strand_id
1 'polypeptide(L)'
;MIVYLLKVSIIIVIAFLFYKAVLQQESFFTTNRFYLVGCLVLAFILPFVSLPKLVDQQGMLASILQTDFTSEVLRQEAEPLNTTALTEPVITEPATVQQTESSTSVTPGTETVGETTTKQPVQAQKETSISGFGLSGWVFWVLMLYFFGVVIFSLNLLIQVASVLFKVYNSPDKIEDGDCVIVNTTSPQAPCSFFKYIFIYPDDYDFETYEQIIAHEKIHVRLGHSYDFLIAELAVIILWFNPLIWLFKKEIEKNDEYQTDAVLLDEVPVSKDKYQLSLLQIATPHKPLSITTNYNQSLLKQRIMMMNAKRSTMHRYWKYAFMAPLFFGAVLLLNEPATSQNILSATPEAEDAIMQEPYAPGVPDATPAPDAPAVTVPPVTDAGDQQEQTTSGRETVGPLREPIGKPREILGAPRGPIGVPGEIAGTPKKQGINIFRGAEADMSEGYWYSHTENGQYCIEFRGSQNASRWNINRCFNKSQFQKKSADTFVMIKETGTLQLTGKLDDEVSQGKYTFKEDASFKNYLDTKNITSSDKNLMFHLFLSDVDKKYVEFLKKQNDDLTGQRLLEFAIHGITEPVYKNYLDLYQKYSNRKPTMQEVLEAKIHGITQKYVQEVQAMGYKDLSMKKMMEAKIHGVSASYAESLKKAGFDNLPIDKVIEARIHGITPAAIKDLQSLGFGDLSLSKMIELKIHGVNAAYVKELQGAGFKNLTLDQVLEARIHRLSAASIKDLRSLGFKDMDFKDLISAKIHRVDAAYVEDLRKAGFKDISVDKAIEAKIHKINGAFIEQARQKGYNFSSIDKYIALKIHGMAIESLKD
;
A
#
# COMPACT_ATOMS: atom_id res chain seq x y z
N MET A 1 15.58 7.93 -33.80
CA MET A 1 14.98 7.32 -32.59
C MET A 1 15.95 7.31 -31.40
N ILE A 2 17.09 6.61 -31.46
CA ILE A 2 18.01 6.42 -30.31
C ILE A 2 18.41 7.74 -29.63
N VAL A 3 18.89 8.73 -30.41
CA VAL A 3 19.25 10.08 -29.91
C VAL A 3 18.10 10.75 -29.14
N TYR A 4 16.85 10.60 -29.59
CA TYR A 4 15.68 11.14 -28.90
C TYR A 4 15.46 10.45 -27.54
N LEU A 5 15.54 9.12 -27.47
CA LEU A 5 15.41 8.38 -26.21
C LEU A 5 16.52 8.74 -25.20
N LEU A 6 17.72 9.10 -25.69
CA LEU A 6 18.81 9.64 -24.87
C LEU A 6 18.50 11.06 -24.36
N LYS A 7 18.00 11.97 -25.22
CA LYS A 7 17.56 13.32 -24.79
C LYS A 7 16.47 13.24 -23.72
N VAL A 8 15.43 12.43 -23.93
CA VAL A 8 14.38 12.16 -22.92
C VAL A 8 15.00 11.63 -21.62
N SER A 9 15.87 10.61 -21.72
CA SER A 9 16.51 9.99 -20.54
C SER A 9 17.30 10.99 -19.71
N ILE A 10 18.09 11.87 -20.36
CA ILE A 10 18.86 12.93 -19.68
C ILE A 10 17.93 13.90 -18.94
N ILE A 11 16.82 14.32 -19.56
CA ILE A 11 15.83 15.21 -18.93
C ILE A 11 15.21 14.55 -17.69
N ILE A 12 14.90 13.25 -17.74
CA ILE A 12 14.40 12.50 -16.56
C ILE A 12 15.47 12.35 -15.48
N VAL A 13 16.75 12.14 -15.82
CA VAL A 13 17.85 12.13 -14.84
C VAL A 13 17.90 13.47 -14.10
N ILE A 14 17.86 14.59 -14.85
CA ILE A 14 17.90 15.94 -14.30
C ILE A 14 16.70 16.19 -13.37
N ALA A 15 15.48 15.86 -13.82
CA ALA A 15 14.26 16.02 -13.04
C ALA A 15 14.24 15.15 -11.76
N PHE A 16 14.75 13.91 -11.84
CA PHE A 16 14.89 13.00 -10.71
C PHE A 16 15.87 13.54 -9.65
N LEU A 17 17.08 13.96 -10.09
CA LEU A 17 18.10 14.47 -9.20
C LEU A 17 17.67 15.77 -8.51
N PHE A 18 16.98 16.67 -9.23
CA PHE A 18 16.40 17.87 -8.64
C PHE A 18 15.34 17.53 -7.59
N TYR A 19 14.41 16.62 -7.88
CA TYR A 19 13.43 16.16 -6.89
C TYR A 19 14.10 15.59 -5.64
N LYS A 20 15.10 14.72 -5.82
CA LYS A 20 15.86 14.09 -4.73
C LYS A 20 16.63 15.07 -3.86
N ALA A 21 17.29 16.06 -4.47
CA ALA A 21 18.09 17.04 -3.75
C ALA A 21 17.25 18.15 -3.08
N VAL A 22 16.14 18.55 -3.72
CA VAL A 22 15.45 19.81 -3.38
C VAL A 22 14.04 19.61 -2.84
N LEU A 23 13.26 18.65 -3.36
CA LEU A 23 11.80 18.58 -3.15
C LEU A 23 11.31 17.39 -2.30
N GLN A 24 12.04 16.27 -2.24
CA GLN A 24 11.59 15.05 -1.54
C GLN A 24 11.31 15.24 -0.03
N GLN A 25 11.83 16.31 0.58
CA GLN A 25 11.61 16.66 2.01
C GLN A 25 10.53 17.75 2.22
N GLU A 26 9.89 18.23 1.15
CA GLU A 26 8.81 19.20 1.23
C GLU A 26 7.46 18.50 1.40
N SER A 27 6.63 18.99 2.31
CA SER A 27 5.30 18.42 2.60
C SER A 27 4.19 18.99 1.69
N PHE A 28 4.55 19.44 0.49
CA PHE A 28 3.64 19.99 -0.50
C PHE A 28 3.28 18.90 -1.52
N PHE A 29 2.71 17.80 -1.04
CA PHE A 29 2.58 16.56 -1.81
C PHE A 29 1.82 16.75 -3.13
N THR A 30 0.78 17.59 -3.16
CA THR A 30 0.07 17.99 -4.40
C THR A 30 0.97 18.70 -5.41
N THR A 31 1.81 19.63 -4.95
CA THR A 31 2.78 20.35 -5.81
C THR A 31 3.90 19.42 -6.28
N ASN A 32 4.34 18.50 -5.43
CA ASN A 32 5.30 17.46 -5.78
C ASN A 32 4.72 16.45 -6.79
N ARG A 33 3.42 16.11 -6.71
CA ARG A 33 2.72 15.27 -7.68
C ARG A 33 2.73 15.93 -9.06
N PHE A 34 2.26 17.18 -9.13
CA PHE A 34 2.30 17.97 -10.37
C PHE A 34 3.72 18.16 -10.91
N TYR A 35 4.72 18.34 -10.04
CA TYR A 35 6.13 18.33 -10.46
C TYR A 35 6.51 16.97 -11.08
N LEU A 36 6.30 15.85 -10.38
CA LEU A 36 6.76 14.54 -10.83
C LEU A 36 6.10 14.13 -12.15
N VAL A 37 4.77 14.14 -12.21
CA VAL A 37 4.00 13.73 -13.40
C VAL A 37 4.17 14.74 -14.54
N GLY A 38 4.20 16.04 -14.22
CA GLY A 38 4.45 17.11 -15.21
C GLY A 38 5.85 17.01 -15.83
N CYS A 39 6.90 16.82 -15.03
CA CYS A 39 8.27 16.62 -15.52
C CYS A 39 8.41 15.35 -16.35
N LEU A 40 7.70 14.28 -15.97
CA LEU A 40 7.68 13.02 -16.70
C LEU A 40 7.09 13.19 -18.11
N VAL A 41 5.95 13.88 -18.23
CA VAL A 41 5.33 14.21 -19.53
C VAL A 41 6.20 15.19 -20.34
N LEU A 42 6.70 16.25 -19.69
CA LEU A 42 7.57 17.25 -20.33
C LEU A 42 8.85 16.62 -20.88
N ALA A 43 9.41 15.58 -20.26
CA ALA A 43 10.63 14.94 -20.76
C ALA A 43 10.47 14.36 -22.18
N PHE A 44 9.27 13.93 -22.57
CA PHE A 44 8.97 13.49 -23.93
C PHE A 44 8.62 14.64 -24.89
N ILE A 45 8.07 15.75 -24.38
CA ILE A 45 7.68 16.92 -25.20
C ILE A 45 8.89 17.82 -25.52
N LEU A 46 9.73 18.12 -24.52
CA LEU A 46 10.81 19.11 -24.63
C LEU A 46 11.83 18.82 -25.76
N PRO A 47 12.19 17.57 -26.10
CA PRO A 47 13.08 17.30 -27.25
C PRO A 47 12.54 17.71 -28.63
N PHE A 48 11.25 18.06 -28.74
CA PHE A 48 10.64 18.60 -29.97
C PHE A 48 10.61 20.15 -30.00
N VAL A 49 11.02 20.84 -28.93
CA VAL A 49 10.95 22.30 -28.83
C VAL A 49 12.15 22.97 -29.51
N SER A 50 11.96 23.46 -30.74
CA SER A 50 12.96 24.27 -31.44
C SER A 50 12.93 25.72 -30.96
N LEU A 51 14.05 26.24 -30.46
CA LEU A 51 14.23 27.65 -30.11
C LEU A 51 15.10 28.34 -31.18
N PRO A 52 14.94 29.66 -31.43
CA PRO A 52 15.91 30.41 -32.25
C PRO A 52 17.31 30.35 -31.63
N LYS A 53 18.36 30.73 -32.39
CA LYS A 53 19.71 30.80 -31.84
C LYS A 53 19.82 31.93 -30.80
N LEU A 54 20.03 31.55 -29.54
CA LEU A 54 20.14 32.43 -28.38
C LEU A 54 21.57 32.48 -27.80
N VAL A 55 22.36 31.42 -27.95
CA VAL A 55 23.75 31.30 -27.46
C VAL A 55 24.58 30.48 -28.46
N ASP A 56 25.88 30.76 -28.60
CA ASP A 56 26.76 30.01 -29.51
C ASP A 56 26.98 28.54 -29.12
N GLN A 57 26.76 28.17 -27.86
CA GLN A 57 26.82 26.78 -27.36
C GLN A 57 25.45 26.07 -27.35
N GLN A 58 24.42 26.65 -27.97
CA GLN A 58 23.11 26.02 -28.08
C GLN A 58 23.18 24.74 -28.92
N GLY A 59 22.53 23.67 -28.46
CA GLY A 59 22.58 22.35 -29.08
C GLY A 59 23.88 21.58 -28.85
N MET A 60 24.83 22.07 -28.05
CA MET A 60 26.14 21.41 -27.87
C MET A 60 26.04 19.92 -27.45
N LEU A 61 25.09 19.56 -26.59
CA LEU A 61 24.87 18.16 -26.22
C LEU A 61 24.14 17.37 -27.32
N ALA A 62 23.30 18.03 -28.14
CA ALA A 62 22.72 17.43 -29.34
C ALA A 62 23.81 17.05 -30.34
N SER A 63 24.71 17.99 -30.65
CA SER A 63 25.81 17.76 -31.58
C SER A 63 26.75 16.65 -31.10
N ILE A 64 27.05 16.56 -29.80
CA ILE A 64 27.87 15.44 -29.27
C ILE A 64 27.13 14.10 -29.44
N LEU A 65 25.88 14.01 -28.97
CA LEU A 65 25.06 12.79 -29.08
C LEU A 65 24.81 12.33 -30.53
N GLN A 66 24.87 13.26 -31.50
CA GLN A 66 24.74 12.97 -32.93
C GLN A 66 26.10 12.64 -33.56
N THR A 67 27.17 13.36 -33.24
CA THR A 67 28.52 13.12 -33.80
C THR A 67 29.07 11.77 -33.36
N ASP A 68 29.00 11.43 -32.06
CA ASP A 68 29.53 10.16 -31.56
C ASP A 68 28.84 8.97 -32.23
N PHE A 69 27.50 8.96 -32.27
CA PHE A 69 26.73 7.89 -32.89
C PHE A 69 26.92 7.79 -34.41
N THR A 70 26.98 8.93 -35.11
CA THR A 70 27.14 8.94 -36.57
C THR A 70 28.57 8.57 -36.99
N SER A 71 29.57 9.01 -36.22
CA SER A 71 30.97 8.69 -36.50
C SER A 71 31.27 7.20 -36.31
N GLU A 72 30.72 6.54 -35.29
CA GLU A 72 30.92 5.10 -35.06
C GLU A 72 30.26 4.25 -36.17
N VAL A 73 29.05 4.62 -36.62
CA VAL A 73 28.37 3.94 -37.73
C VAL A 73 29.16 4.10 -39.04
N LEU A 74 29.59 5.32 -39.39
CA LEU A 74 30.36 5.58 -40.60
C LEU A 74 31.76 4.94 -40.57
N ARG A 75 32.37 4.82 -39.38
CA ARG A 75 33.67 4.14 -39.19
C ARG A 75 33.58 2.64 -39.46
N GLN A 76 32.41 2.04 -39.23
CA GLN A 76 32.16 0.62 -39.45
C GLN A 76 31.75 0.25 -40.88
N GLU A 77 31.28 1.21 -41.69
CA GLU A 77 31.09 1.01 -43.14
C GLU A 77 32.40 1.17 -43.94
N ALA A 78 33.50 1.59 -43.30
CA ALA A 78 34.78 1.91 -43.94
C ALA A 78 35.84 0.80 -43.91
N GLU A 79 35.66 -0.29 -43.15
CA GLU A 79 36.60 -1.42 -43.15
C GLU A 79 36.13 -2.56 -44.09
N PRO A 80 36.83 -2.83 -45.20
CA PRO A 80 36.58 -4.01 -46.03
C PRO A 80 37.10 -5.29 -45.36
N LEU A 81 36.46 -6.44 -45.69
CA LEU A 81 36.80 -7.73 -45.07
C LEU A 81 38.27 -8.12 -45.31
N ASN A 82 38.94 -8.51 -44.22
CA ASN A 82 40.19 -9.25 -44.27
C ASN A 82 39.89 -10.73 -43.97
N THR A 83 39.99 -11.59 -45.00
CA THR A 83 39.52 -12.99 -44.93
C THR A 83 40.55 -13.90 -44.26
N THR A 84 40.28 -14.34 -43.02
CA THR A 84 40.98 -15.48 -42.43
C THR A 84 40.44 -16.77 -43.04
N ALA A 85 41.26 -17.47 -43.83
CA ALA A 85 40.91 -18.79 -44.33
C ALA A 85 40.94 -19.83 -43.19
N LEU A 86 39.88 -20.64 -43.08
CA LEU A 86 39.86 -21.82 -42.23
C LEU A 86 40.35 -23.04 -43.01
N THR A 87 41.29 -23.79 -42.43
CA THR A 87 41.68 -25.12 -42.90
C THR A 87 41.19 -26.15 -41.90
N GLU A 88 40.40 -27.14 -42.33
CA GLU A 88 39.90 -28.20 -41.44
C GLU A 88 40.97 -29.24 -41.07
N PRO A 89 40.83 -29.93 -39.92
CA PRO A 89 41.86 -30.80 -39.38
C PRO A 89 41.81 -32.24 -39.92
N VAL A 90 42.98 -32.87 -40.07
CA VAL A 90 43.11 -34.34 -40.17
C VAL A 90 44.09 -34.86 -39.12
N ILE A 91 43.68 -35.95 -38.47
CA ILE A 91 44.25 -36.56 -37.27
C ILE A 91 45.62 -37.21 -37.54
N THR A 92 46.62 -36.93 -36.69
CA THR A 92 47.43 -37.98 -36.00
C THR A 92 48.27 -37.41 -34.84
N GLU A 93 48.30 -38.15 -33.73
CA GLU A 93 49.33 -38.06 -32.66
C GLU A 93 50.58 -38.89 -33.02
N PRO A 94 51.74 -38.79 -32.30
CA PRO A 94 52.02 -38.03 -31.07
C PRO A 94 53.33 -37.18 -31.08
N ALA A 95 53.58 -36.52 -29.94
CA ALA A 95 54.91 -36.25 -29.34
C ALA A 95 55.79 -35.03 -29.76
N THR A 96 55.43 -33.85 -29.19
CA THR A 96 56.30 -32.99 -28.33
C THR A 96 57.54 -32.22 -28.90
N VAL A 97 57.75 -31.01 -28.33
CA VAL A 97 59.00 -30.19 -28.22
C VAL A 97 59.18 -28.99 -29.19
N GLN A 98 58.76 -27.82 -28.69
CA GLN A 98 59.44 -26.50 -28.66
C GLN A 98 60.03 -25.79 -29.92
N GLN A 99 59.59 -24.52 -30.04
CA GLN A 99 60.40 -23.28 -30.18
C GLN A 99 60.89 -22.71 -31.54
N THR A 100 60.18 -21.63 -31.94
CA THR A 100 60.68 -20.26 -32.26
C THR A 100 61.33 -19.90 -33.63
N GLU A 101 60.87 -18.73 -34.13
CA GLU A 101 61.61 -17.68 -34.88
C GLU A 101 61.74 -17.66 -36.42
N SER A 102 61.13 -16.61 -37.00
CA SER A 102 61.67 -15.69 -38.03
C SER A 102 61.68 -15.99 -39.55
N SER A 103 61.53 -14.87 -40.28
CA SER A 103 62.04 -14.51 -41.63
C SER A 103 61.30 -14.81 -42.97
N THR A 104 60.62 -13.77 -43.49
CA THR A 104 61.04 -13.00 -44.71
C THR A 104 60.80 -13.53 -46.15
N SER A 105 59.76 -12.99 -46.82
CA SER A 105 59.78 -12.25 -48.15
C SER A 105 59.37 -12.84 -49.53
N VAL A 106 58.98 -11.89 -50.42
CA VAL A 106 58.94 -11.81 -51.92
C VAL A 106 57.69 -12.24 -52.74
N THR A 107 57.03 -11.18 -53.27
CA THR A 107 56.36 -10.82 -54.57
C THR A 107 56.68 -11.62 -55.88
N PRO A 108 56.20 -11.26 -57.14
CA PRO A 108 55.22 -10.23 -57.62
C PRO A 108 54.22 -10.59 -58.78
N GLY A 109 53.18 -9.74 -58.98
CA GLY A 109 52.72 -9.20 -60.30
C GLY A 109 51.56 -9.85 -61.09
N THR A 110 50.91 -9.27 -62.14
CA THR A 110 50.85 -7.87 -62.69
C THR A 110 49.77 -7.75 -63.84
N GLU A 111 49.04 -6.62 -63.99
CA GLU A 111 48.27 -6.09 -65.19
C GLU A 111 47.00 -6.86 -65.73
N THR A 112 46.02 -6.32 -66.51
CA THR A 112 45.65 -4.97 -67.09
C THR A 112 44.15 -4.89 -67.52
N VAL A 113 43.53 -3.67 -67.55
CA VAL A 113 42.54 -3.06 -68.54
C VAL A 113 41.31 -3.87 -69.06
N GLY A 114 40.09 -3.35 -69.34
CA GLY A 114 39.49 -1.99 -69.37
C GLY A 114 38.03 -1.97 -69.94
N GLU A 115 37.48 -0.76 -70.16
CA GLU A 115 36.09 -0.38 -70.51
C GLU A 115 35.51 -0.83 -71.90
N THR A 116 34.22 -0.74 -72.29
CA THR A 116 32.84 -0.57 -71.69
C THR A 116 31.79 -0.52 -72.85
N THR A 117 30.47 -0.80 -72.65
CA THR A 117 29.27 -0.12 -73.28
C THR A 117 27.89 -0.81 -73.07
N THR A 118 26.90 -0.04 -72.59
CA THR A 118 25.40 -0.06 -72.75
C THR A 118 24.57 -1.35 -72.94
N LYS A 119 23.47 -1.49 -72.15
CA LYS A 119 22.15 -2.02 -72.61
C LYS A 119 20.95 -1.69 -71.72
N GLN A 120 19.74 -1.95 -72.24
CA GLN A 120 18.38 -1.66 -71.72
C GLN A 120 17.52 -2.97 -71.86
N PRO A 121 16.27 -3.10 -71.33
CA PRO A 121 15.96 -3.28 -69.89
C PRO A 121 14.88 -4.37 -69.57
N VAL A 122 14.45 -4.41 -68.28
CA VAL A 122 13.13 -4.90 -67.73
C VAL A 122 12.90 -6.41 -67.43
N GLN A 123 12.35 -6.62 -66.20
CA GLN A 123 11.53 -7.72 -65.62
C GLN A 123 12.11 -9.02 -64.99
N ALA A 124 11.79 -9.14 -63.69
CA ALA A 124 11.11 -10.25 -62.99
C ALA A 124 11.84 -11.53 -62.51
N GLN A 125 11.94 -11.63 -61.18
CA GLN A 125 11.85 -12.82 -60.29
C GLN A 125 12.66 -14.11 -60.58
N LYS A 126 13.58 -14.43 -59.66
CA LYS A 126 13.38 -15.57 -58.72
C LYS A 126 14.22 -15.42 -57.42
N GLU A 127 13.81 -16.13 -56.37
CA GLU A 127 14.49 -16.27 -55.06
C GLU A 127 15.77 -17.15 -55.19
N THR A 128 16.73 -17.25 -54.25
CA THR A 128 16.67 -17.18 -52.77
C THR A 128 18.05 -16.83 -52.14
N SER A 129 18.11 -16.77 -50.79
CA SER A 129 19.29 -17.00 -49.91
C SER A 129 20.42 -15.95 -49.81
N ILE A 130 20.19 -14.97 -48.91
CA ILE A 130 21.06 -14.53 -47.80
C ILE A 130 22.58 -14.79 -47.92
N SER A 131 23.37 -13.71 -48.01
CA SER A 131 24.48 -13.41 -47.08
C SER A 131 25.02 -11.99 -47.31
N GLY A 132 25.25 -11.23 -46.23
CA GLY A 132 25.58 -9.80 -46.32
C GLY A 132 25.46 -9.08 -44.98
N PHE A 133 26.19 -9.54 -43.96
CA PHE A 133 26.12 -9.02 -42.59
C PHE A 133 26.93 -7.72 -42.44
N GLY A 134 26.49 -6.64 -43.09
CA GLY A 134 27.00 -5.29 -42.87
C GLY A 134 26.66 -4.76 -41.48
N LEU A 135 27.45 -3.82 -40.95
CA LEU A 135 27.34 -3.39 -39.55
C LEU A 135 26.11 -2.52 -39.23
N SER A 136 25.33 -2.09 -40.23
CA SER A 136 23.93 -1.68 -40.03
C SER A 136 23.09 -2.75 -39.29
N GLY A 137 23.51 -4.02 -39.36
CA GLY A 137 22.92 -5.14 -38.64
C GLY A 137 22.94 -5.01 -37.11
N TRP A 138 23.96 -4.42 -36.47
CA TRP A 138 23.94 -4.28 -35.01
C TRP A 138 22.95 -3.21 -34.56
N VAL A 139 22.81 -2.11 -35.31
CA VAL A 139 21.78 -1.10 -35.07
C VAL A 139 20.40 -1.71 -35.24
N PHE A 140 20.20 -2.54 -36.27
CA PHE A 140 18.98 -3.33 -36.43
C PHE A 140 18.72 -4.26 -35.22
N TRP A 141 19.71 -5.01 -34.74
CA TRP A 141 19.55 -5.88 -33.56
C TRP A 141 19.27 -5.09 -32.27
N VAL A 142 19.87 -3.91 -32.07
CA VAL A 142 19.58 -3.02 -30.93
C VAL A 142 18.16 -2.45 -31.01
N LEU A 143 17.70 -2.07 -32.21
CA LEU A 143 16.31 -1.64 -32.43
C LEU A 143 15.32 -2.80 -32.21
N MET A 144 15.62 -4.01 -32.70
CA MET A 144 14.81 -5.20 -32.44
C MET A 144 14.76 -5.56 -30.95
N LEU A 145 15.88 -5.50 -30.22
CA LEU A 145 15.93 -5.71 -28.77
C LEU A 145 15.12 -4.64 -28.02
N TYR A 146 15.22 -3.38 -28.44
CA TYR A 146 14.42 -2.28 -27.89
C TYR A 146 12.92 -2.52 -28.07
N PHE A 147 12.48 -2.81 -29.30
CA PHE A 147 11.07 -3.07 -29.60
C PHE A 147 10.55 -4.36 -28.96
N PHE A 148 11.38 -5.41 -28.86
CA PHE A 148 11.05 -6.63 -28.13
C PHE A 148 10.79 -6.35 -26.64
N GLY A 149 11.62 -5.52 -26.00
CA GLY A 149 11.36 -5.04 -24.65
C GLY A 149 10.08 -4.22 -24.55
N VAL A 150 9.86 -3.24 -25.44
CA VAL A 150 8.62 -2.44 -25.50
C VAL A 150 7.39 -3.33 -25.63
N VAL A 151 7.41 -4.35 -26.49
CA VAL A 151 6.32 -5.32 -26.66
C VAL A 151 6.09 -6.14 -25.40
N ILE A 152 7.15 -6.64 -24.75
CA ILE A 152 7.04 -7.40 -23.49
C ILE A 152 6.41 -6.55 -22.38
N PHE A 153 6.89 -5.32 -22.16
CA PHE A 153 6.35 -4.45 -21.12
C PHE A 153 4.94 -3.95 -21.45
N SER A 154 4.62 -3.72 -22.73
CA SER A 154 3.25 -3.40 -23.18
C SER A 154 2.29 -4.57 -22.95
N LEU A 155 2.68 -5.80 -23.30
CA LEU A 155 1.89 -7.01 -23.03
C LEU A 155 1.70 -7.24 -21.53
N ASN A 156 2.74 -6.99 -20.72
CA ASN A 156 2.65 -7.07 -19.26
C ASN A 156 1.62 -6.06 -18.70
N LEU A 157 1.67 -4.79 -19.13
CA LEU A 157 0.69 -3.78 -18.73
C LEU A 157 -0.73 -4.15 -19.18
N LEU A 158 -0.90 -4.62 -20.42
CA LEU A 158 -2.19 -5.07 -20.95
C LEU A 158 -2.74 -6.27 -20.15
N ILE A 159 -1.89 -7.24 -19.77
CA ILE A 159 -2.27 -8.38 -18.94
C ILE A 159 -2.66 -7.94 -17.53
N GLN A 160 -1.95 -6.97 -16.92
CA GLN A 160 -2.30 -6.42 -15.62
C GLN A 160 -3.65 -5.70 -15.65
N VAL A 161 -3.85 -4.78 -16.60
CA VAL A 161 -5.12 -4.05 -16.77
C VAL A 161 -6.27 -5.03 -17.09
N ALA A 162 -6.06 -5.99 -18.00
CA ALA A 162 -7.05 -7.02 -18.30
C ALA A 162 -7.34 -7.93 -17.09
N SER A 163 -6.35 -8.25 -16.25
CA SER A 163 -6.56 -9.02 -15.02
C SER A 163 -7.40 -8.24 -13.99
N VAL A 164 -7.15 -6.94 -13.83
CA VAL A 164 -7.96 -6.06 -12.97
C VAL A 164 -9.39 -5.93 -13.51
N LEU A 165 -9.56 -5.70 -14.82
CA LEU A 165 -10.88 -5.63 -15.45
C LEU A 165 -11.62 -6.99 -15.42
N PHE A 166 -10.91 -8.11 -15.52
CA PHE A 166 -11.48 -9.45 -15.38
C PHE A 166 -11.89 -9.75 -13.94
N LYS A 167 -11.14 -9.28 -12.93
CA LYS A 167 -11.59 -9.26 -11.53
C LYS A 167 -12.86 -8.42 -11.40
N VAL A 168 -12.89 -7.18 -11.88
CA VAL A 168 -14.09 -6.31 -11.84
C VAL A 168 -15.29 -6.96 -12.54
N TYR A 169 -15.10 -7.67 -13.64
CA TYR A 169 -16.18 -8.34 -14.36
C TYR A 169 -16.74 -9.52 -13.56
N ASN A 170 -15.87 -10.44 -13.12
CA ASN A 170 -16.26 -11.73 -12.52
C ASN A 170 -16.45 -11.71 -10.99
N SER A 171 -15.93 -10.70 -10.27
CA SER A 171 -16.30 -10.49 -8.87
C SER A 171 -17.82 -10.31 -8.78
N PRO A 172 -18.55 -11.11 -8.00
CA PRO A 172 -19.99 -10.94 -7.87
C PRO A 172 -20.35 -9.86 -6.83
N ASP A 173 -19.56 -9.71 -5.77
CA ASP A 173 -19.73 -8.68 -4.74
C ASP A 173 -19.21 -7.30 -5.19
N LYS A 174 -20.14 -6.36 -5.37
CA LYS A 174 -19.88 -4.97 -5.75
C LYS A 174 -20.83 -4.05 -4.98
N ILE A 175 -20.26 -3.12 -4.22
CA ILE A 175 -20.97 -2.11 -3.46
C ILE A 175 -20.71 -0.76 -4.13
N GLU A 176 -21.75 -0.10 -4.64
CA GLU A 176 -21.65 1.25 -5.19
C GLU A 176 -21.71 2.27 -4.04
N ASP A 177 -20.75 3.20 -4.02
CA ASP A 177 -20.48 4.10 -2.89
C ASP A 177 -20.06 5.48 -3.44
N GLY A 178 -21.06 6.29 -3.77
CA GLY A 178 -20.89 7.55 -4.50
C GLY A 178 -20.27 7.30 -5.88
N ASP A 179 -19.19 8.02 -6.20
CA ASP A 179 -18.44 7.83 -7.46
C ASP A 179 -17.58 6.55 -7.48
N CYS A 180 -17.48 5.83 -6.35
CA CYS A 180 -16.64 4.64 -6.18
C CYS A 180 -17.45 3.33 -6.27
N VAL A 181 -16.75 2.24 -6.60
CA VAL A 181 -17.29 0.87 -6.55
C VAL A 181 -16.34 0.00 -5.73
N ILE A 182 -16.75 -0.38 -4.52
CA ILE A 182 -16.01 -1.31 -3.67
C ILE A 182 -16.28 -2.73 -4.17
N VAL A 183 -15.22 -3.47 -4.44
CA VAL A 183 -15.24 -4.84 -4.98
C VAL A 183 -14.62 -5.74 -3.93
N ASN A 184 -15.46 -6.46 -3.19
CA ASN A 184 -14.96 -7.43 -2.22
C ASN A 184 -14.35 -8.62 -2.99
N THR A 185 -13.10 -8.91 -2.70
CA THR A 185 -12.35 -10.02 -3.29
C THR A 185 -12.56 -11.29 -2.48
N THR A 186 -12.51 -12.46 -3.14
CA THR A 186 -12.77 -13.76 -2.50
C THR A 186 -11.51 -14.44 -1.96
N SER A 187 -10.37 -13.75 -1.98
CA SER A 187 -9.05 -14.25 -1.58
C SER A 187 -8.26 -13.16 -0.86
N PRO A 188 -7.50 -13.47 0.20
CA PRO A 188 -6.65 -12.49 0.88
C PRO A 188 -5.69 -11.78 -0.09
N GLN A 189 -5.84 -10.47 -0.19
CA GLN A 189 -4.92 -9.56 -0.89
C GLN A 189 -4.88 -8.22 -0.16
N ALA A 190 -3.78 -7.47 -0.34
CA ALA A 190 -3.72 -6.10 0.15
C ALA A 190 -4.85 -5.25 -0.48
N PRO A 191 -5.37 -4.24 0.23
CA PRO A 191 -6.28 -3.26 -0.35
C PRO A 191 -5.59 -2.47 -1.46
N CYS A 192 -6.32 -2.12 -2.51
CA CYS A 192 -5.85 -1.23 -3.57
C CYS A 192 -6.99 -0.64 -4.40
N SER A 193 -6.72 0.46 -5.09
CA SER A 193 -7.69 1.16 -5.95
C SER A 193 -7.20 1.27 -7.40
N PHE A 194 -8.14 1.19 -8.35
CA PHE A 194 -7.89 1.35 -9.78
C PHE A 194 -9.06 2.06 -10.48
N PHE A 195 -8.79 3.25 -11.01
CA PHE A 195 -9.80 4.22 -11.46
C PHE A 195 -10.86 4.46 -10.38
N LYS A 196 -12.08 3.91 -10.53
CA LYS A 196 -13.16 4.02 -9.54
C LYS A 196 -13.37 2.76 -8.69
N TYR A 197 -12.60 1.70 -8.94
CA TYR A 197 -12.77 0.40 -8.27
C TYR A 197 -11.83 0.30 -7.07
N ILE A 198 -12.36 -0.11 -5.92
CA ILE A 198 -11.59 -0.33 -4.68
C ILE A 198 -11.66 -1.83 -4.35
N PHE A 199 -10.54 -2.53 -4.37
CA PHE A 199 -10.47 -3.96 -4.07
C PHE A 199 -10.04 -4.17 -2.62
N ILE A 200 -10.81 -4.97 -1.87
CA ILE A 200 -10.52 -5.28 -0.47
C ILE A 200 -10.90 -6.74 -0.16
N TYR A 201 -10.25 -7.34 0.84
CA TYR A 201 -10.70 -8.60 1.44
C TYR A 201 -11.21 -8.28 2.85
N PRO A 202 -12.53 -8.25 3.09
CA PRO A 202 -13.09 -7.69 4.33
C PRO A 202 -12.81 -8.54 5.58
N ASP A 203 -12.61 -9.85 5.42
CA ASP A 203 -12.43 -10.79 6.54
C ASP A 203 -11.10 -10.60 7.33
N ASP A 204 -10.11 -9.90 6.77
CA ASP A 204 -8.81 -9.65 7.43
C ASP A 204 -8.82 -8.40 8.35
N TYR A 205 -9.91 -7.61 8.39
CA TYR A 205 -9.95 -6.31 9.05
C TYR A 205 -11.09 -6.16 10.06
N ASP A 206 -10.81 -5.50 11.18
CA ASP A 206 -11.84 -4.98 12.08
C ASP A 206 -12.53 -3.75 11.45
N PHE A 207 -13.73 -3.39 11.93
CA PHE A 207 -14.53 -2.31 11.35
C PHE A 207 -13.84 -0.93 11.39
N GLU A 208 -13.10 -0.60 12.46
CA GLU A 208 -12.41 0.69 12.56
C GLU A 208 -11.21 0.76 11.59
N THR A 209 -10.52 -0.36 11.38
CA THR A 209 -9.47 -0.48 10.35
C THR A 209 -10.06 -0.50 8.93
N TYR A 210 -11.19 -1.17 8.70
CA TYR A 210 -11.87 -1.25 7.39
C TYR A 210 -12.31 0.14 6.90
N GLU A 211 -12.99 0.92 7.75
CA GLU A 211 -13.41 2.29 7.42
C GLU A 211 -12.21 3.19 7.06
N GLN A 212 -11.09 3.06 7.79
CA GLN A 212 -9.85 3.79 7.50
C GLN A 212 -9.20 3.39 6.17
N ILE A 213 -9.26 2.10 5.81
CA ILE A 213 -8.79 1.62 4.49
C ILE A 213 -9.67 2.20 3.38
N ILE A 214 -10.99 2.06 3.50
CA ILE A 214 -11.93 2.56 2.48
C ILE A 214 -11.81 4.08 2.32
N ALA A 215 -11.65 4.84 3.41
CA ALA A 215 -11.37 6.27 3.35
C ALA A 215 -10.06 6.60 2.60
N HIS A 216 -9.00 5.81 2.81
CA HIS A 216 -7.71 5.97 2.12
C HIS A 216 -7.83 5.69 0.61
N GLU A 217 -8.43 4.55 0.24
CA GLU A 217 -8.60 4.16 -1.16
C GLU A 217 -9.56 5.11 -1.91
N LYS A 218 -10.62 5.62 -1.27
CA LYS A 218 -11.50 6.66 -1.84
C LYS A 218 -10.72 7.95 -2.19
N ILE A 219 -9.70 8.31 -1.41
CA ILE A 219 -8.88 9.49 -1.71
C ILE A 219 -7.95 9.23 -2.91
N HIS A 220 -7.39 8.03 -3.07
CA HIS A 220 -6.65 7.62 -4.27
C HIS A 220 -7.53 7.66 -5.53
N VAL A 221 -8.78 7.17 -5.45
CA VAL A 221 -9.79 7.29 -6.52
C VAL A 221 -10.08 8.76 -6.85
N ARG A 222 -10.46 9.56 -5.85
CA ARG A 222 -10.87 10.97 -6.01
C ARG A 222 -9.76 11.87 -6.55
N LEU A 223 -8.51 11.60 -6.17
CA LEU A 223 -7.35 12.31 -6.69
C LEU A 223 -6.85 11.76 -8.03
N GLY A 224 -7.32 10.58 -8.45
CA GLY A 224 -6.99 9.97 -9.74
C GLY A 224 -5.60 9.33 -9.80
N HIS A 225 -5.05 8.83 -8.69
CA HIS A 225 -3.67 8.32 -8.63
C HIS A 225 -3.39 7.14 -9.59
N SER A 226 -4.42 6.43 -10.04
CA SER A 226 -4.30 5.43 -11.10
C SER A 226 -3.83 6.01 -12.44
N TYR A 227 -4.14 7.27 -12.76
CA TYR A 227 -3.64 7.93 -13.97
C TYR A 227 -2.13 8.19 -13.87
N ASP A 228 -1.64 8.65 -12.72
CA ASP A 228 -0.21 8.93 -12.50
C ASP A 228 0.63 7.66 -12.61
N PHE A 229 0.14 6.56 -12.03
CA PHE A 229 0.75 5.24 -12.18
C PHE A 229 0.74 4.74 -13.64
N LEU A 230 -0.36 4.92 -14.38
CA LEU A 230 -0.42 4.55 -15.80
C LEU A 230 0.53 5.39 -16.68
N ILE A 231 0.65 6.70 -16.44
CA ILE A 231 1.62 7.56 -17.12
C ILE A 231 3.06 7.11 -16.79
N ALA A 232 3.31 6.71 -15.54
CA ALA A 232 4.59 6.15 -15.12
C ALA A 232 4.90 4.80 -15.82
N GLU A 233 3.93 3.88 -15.91
CA GLU A 233 4.13 2.60 -16.63
C GLU A 233 4.35 2.80 -18.14
N LEU A 234 3.64 3.75 -18.77
CA LEU A 234 3.87 4.09 -20.19
C LEU A 234 5.29 4.65 -20.42
N ALA A 235 5.78 5.49 -19.51
CA ALA A 235 7.15 5.97 -19.56
C ALA A 235 8.18 4.86 -19.29
N VAL A 236 7.90 3.94 -18.36
CA VAL A 236 8.70 2.73 -18.12
C VAL A 236 8.74 1.83 -19.36
N ILE A 237 7.63 1.64 -20.09
CA ILE A 237 7.59 0.88 -21.34
C ILE A 237 8.53 1.49 -22.38
N ILE A 238 8.48 2.81 -22.59
CA ILE A 238 9.29 3.50 -23.61
C ILE A 238 10.78 3.55 -23.23
N LEU A 239 11.10 3.57 -21.93
CA LEU A 239 12.45 3.75 -21.39
C LEU A 239 12.91 2.57 -20.53
N TRP A 240 12.45 1.35 -20.81
CA TRP A 240 12.60 0.18 -19.95
C TRP A 240 14.06 -0.13 -19.56
N PHE A 241 14.99 0.18 -20.47
CA PHE A 241 16.44 0.01 -20.33
C PHE A 241 17.09 1.01 -19.36
N ASN A 242 16.42 2.12 -19.01
CA ASN A 242 16.95 3.17 -18.15
C ASN A 242 16.59 2.88 -16.68
N PRO A 243 17.54 2.50 -15.80
CA PRO A 243 17.23 2.15 -14.41
C PRO A 243 16.61 3.29 -13.60
N LEU A 244 16.76 4.55 -14.02
CA LEU A 244 16.22 5.70 -13.31
C LEU A 244 14.72 5.91 -13.52
N ILE A 245 14.11 5.39 -14.60
CA ILE A 245 12.64 5.51 -14.80
C ILE A 245 11.89 4.71 -13.73
N TRP A 246 12.41 3.52 -13.39
CA TRP A 246 11.91 2.66 -12.32
C TRP A 246 12.04 3.33 -10.94
N LEU A 247 13.11 4.10 -10.71
CA LEU A 247 13.24 4.90 -9.49
C LEU A 247 12.29 6.12 -9.49
N PHE A 248 12.08 6.77 -10.64
CA PHE A 248 11.17 7.91 -10.77
C PHE A 248 9.72 7.50 -10.48
N LYS A 249 9.24 6.40 -11.08
CA LYS A 249 7.94 5.79 -10.76
C LYS A 249 7.77 5.56 -9.25
N LYS A 250 8.80 5.00 -8.61
CA LYS A 250 8.81 4.76 -7.15
C LYS A 250 8.80 6.04 -6.29
N GLU A 251 9.08 7.22 -6.86
CA GLU A 251 8.89 8.48 -6.16
C GLU A 251 7.51 9.10 -6.39
N ILE A 252 6.85 8.81 -7.53
CA ILE A 252 5.42 9.08 -7.74
C ILE A 252 4.62 8.27 -6.71
N GLU A 253 4.78 6.93 -6.70
CA GLU A 253 4.15 6.01 -5.73
C GLU A 253 4.18 6.56 -4.29
N LYS A 254 5.38 6.96 -3.82
CA LYS A 254 5.56 7.52 -2.47
C LYS A 254 4.86 8.85 -2.25
N ASN A 255 4.92 9.74 -3.23
CA ASN A 255 4.35 11.07 -3.07
C ASN A 255 2.83 11.00 -3.01
N ASP A 256 2.22 10.14 -3.82
CA ASP A 256 0.78 9.95 -3.88
C ASP A 256 0.29 9.31 -2.57
N GLU A 257 1.02 8.33 -2.05
CA GLU A 257 0.82 7.79 -0.69
C GLU A 257 0.90 8.88 0.40
N TYR A 258 1.89 9.78 0.36
CA TYR A 258 1.99 10.89 1.32
C TYR A 258 0.87 11.93 1.14
N GLN A 259 0.40 12.15 -0.10
CA GLN A 259 -0.73 13.03 -0.37
C GLN A 259 -2.01 12.43 0.21
N THR A 260 -2.27 11.14 -0.01
CA THR A 260 -3.43 10.43 0.54
C THR A 260 -3.37 10.37 2.08
N ASP A 261 -2.20 10.10 2.67
CA ASP A 261 -1.96 10.14 4.13
C ASP A 261 -2.26 11.53 4.72
N ALA A 262 -1.85 12.60 4.04
CA ALA A 262 -2.09 13.97 4.50
C ALA A 262 -3.58 14.35 4.41
N VAL A 263 -4.19 14.10 3.25
CA VAL A 263 -5.60 14.44 2.98
C VAL A 263 -6.54 13.68 3.91
N LEU A 264 -6.27 12.40 4.21
CA LEU A 264 -7.08 11.62 5.16
C LEU A 264 -7.07 12.24 6.56
N LEU A 265 -5.91 12.71 7.05
CA LEU A 265 -5.80 13.32 8.37
C LEU A 265 -6.30 14.78 8.43
N ASP A 266 -6.38 15.45 7.28
CA ASP A 266 -6.89 16.82 7.18
C ASP A 266 -8.44 16.84 6.97
N GLU A 267 -9.04 15.77 6.41
CA GLU A 267 -10.50 15.67 6.14
C GLU A 267 -11.29 14.72 7.08
N VAL A 268 -10.69 13.61 7.54
CA VAL A 268 -11.41 12.54 8.26
C VAL A 268 -11.08 12.62 9.77
N PRO A 269 -12.07 12.54 10.70
CA PRO A 269 -11.85 12.73 12.14
C PRO A 269 -11.20 11.52 12.87
N VAL A 270 -10.21 10.89 12.24
CA VAL A 270 -9.41 9.79 12.79
C VAL A 270 -8.20 10.35 13.54
N SER A 271 -7.89 9.83 14.73
CA SER A 271 -6.64 10.23 15.40
C SER A 271 -5.44 9.63 14.68
N LYS A 272 -4.45 10.48 14.37
CA LYS A 272 -3.23 10.13 13.66
C LYS A 272 -2.51 8.88 14.21
N ASP A 273 -2.51 8.69 15.52
CA ASP A 273 -1.85 7.54 16.16
C ASP A 273 -2.60 6.22 15.91
N LYS A 274 -3.95 6.25 15.83
CA LYS A 274 -4.75 5.10 15.38
C LYS A 274 -4.47 4.79 13.92
N TYR A 275 -4.43 5.81 13.06
CA TYR A 275 -4.16 5.64 11.64
C TYR A 275 -2.79 5.00 11.38
N GLN A 276 -1.74 5.45 12.07
CA GLN A 276 -0.41 4.84 12.00
C GLN A 276 -0.41 3.37 12.48
N LEU A 277 -1.26 3.01 13.45
CA LEU A 277 -1.40 1.64 13.93
C LEU A 277 -2.15 0.74 12.93
N SER A 278 -3.26 1.21 12.35
CA SER A 278 -3.99 0.49 11.30
C SER A 278 -3.12 0.27 10.06
N LEU A 279 -2.35 1.27 9.61
CA LEU A 279 -1.36 1.10 8.54
C LEU A 279 -0.29 0.05 8.87
N LEU A 280 0.17 -0.02 10.13
CA LEU A 280 1.12 -1.05 10.58
C LEU A 280 0.48 -2.45 10.61
N GLN A 281 -0.78 -2.56 11.03
CA GLN A 281 -1.56 -3.80 11.04
C GLN A 281 -1.71 -4.36 9.61
N ILE A 282 -2.16 -3.54 8.65
CA ILE A 282 -2.28 -3.90 7.23
C ILE A 282 -0.94 -4.34 6.64
N ALA A 283 0.15 -3.66 6.99
CA ALA A 283 1.49 -3.93 6.47
C ALA A 283 2.23 -5.10 7.15
N THR A 284 1.68 -5.74 8.20
CA THR A 284 2.33 -6.85 8.91
C THR A 284 1.47 -8.10 9.19
N PRO A 285 0.71 -8.66 8.21
CA PRO A 285 -0.20 -9.79 8.49
C PRO A 285 0.51 -11.01 9.09
N HIS A 286 1.68 -11.38 8.54
CA HIS A 286 2.50 -12.50 9.02
C HIS A 286 3.98 -12.09 9.05
N LYS A 287 4.71 -12.50 10.10
CA LYS A 287 6.15 -12.20 10.26
C LYS A 287 6.98 -13.07 9.30
N PRO A 288 7.63 -12.52 8.27
CA PRO A 288 8.47 -13.32 7.38
C PRO A 288 9.82 -13.62 8.02
N LEU A 289 10.49 -14.68 7.54
CA LEU A 289 11.78 -15.11 8.07
C LEU A 289 12.91 -14.13 7.72
N SER A 290 13.89 -14.02 8.62
CA SER A 290 14.92 -12.96 8.69
C SER A 290 15.92 -12.89 7.52
N ILE A 291 15.72 -13.67 6.45
CA ILE A 291 16.54 -13.68 5.23
C ILE A 291 15.85 -12.92 4.08
N THR A 292 14.62 -12.44 4.28
CA THR A 292 13.81 -11.77 3.24
C THR A 292 13.68 -10.27 3.47
N THR A 293 13.95 -9.47 2.44
CA THR A 293 13.78 -8.01 2.47
C THR A 293 12.32 -7.63 2.17
N ASN A 294 11.50 -7.51 3.21
CA ASN A 294 10.09 -7.10 3.06
C ASN A 294 10.00 -5.64 2.57
N TYR A 295 9.56 -5.47 1.31
CA TYR A 295 9.45 -4.19 0.60
C TYR A 295 8.62 -3.16 1.38
N ASN A 296 7.46 -3.56 1.92
CA ASN A 296 6.46 -2.66 2.49
C ASN A 296 6.96 -1.95 3.75
N GLN A 297 7.88 -2.54 4.51
CA GLN A 297 8.48 -1.89 5.68
C GLN A 297 9.25 -0.61 5.31
N SER A 298 9.80 -0.52 4.10
CA SER A 298 10.52 0.67 3.65
C SER A 298 9.58 1.84 3.32
N LEU A 299 8.43 1.55 2.69
CA LEU A 299 7.40 2.54 2.35
C LEU A 299 6.60 2.97 3.58
N LEU A 300 6.11 2.01 4.38
CA LEU A 300 5.39 2.28 5.63
C LEU A 300 6.20 3.19 6.58
N LYS A 301 7.49 2.90 6.76
CA LYS A 301 8.38 3.74 7.59
C LYS A 301 8.47 5.16 7.04
N GLN A 302 8.48 5.35 5.72
CA GLN A 302 8.54 6.66 5.09
C GLN A 302 7.21 7.41 5.23
N ARG A 303 6.07 6.74 5.04
CA ARG A 303 4.71 7.27 5.32
C ARG A 303 4.61 7.78 6.75
N ILE A 304 4.87 6.92 7.74
CA ILE A 304 4.86 7.27 9.18
C ILE A 304 5.87 8.40 9.50
N MET A 305 7.02 8.43 8.84
CA MET A 305 8.01 9.51 9.03
C MET A 305 7.53 10.86 8.48
N MET A 306 6.97 10.90 7.27
CA MET A 306 6.47 12.14 6.66
C MET A 306 5.22 12.65 7.38
N MET A 307 4.34 11.76 7.81
CA MET A 307 3.17 12.06 8.67
C MET A 307 3.57 12.60 10.05
N ASN A 308 4.79 12.31 10.52
CA ASN A 308 5.38 12.86 11.75
C ASN A 308 6.33 14.04 11.52
N ALA A 309 6.60 14.43 10.28
CA ALA A 309 7.46 15.57 9.97
C ALA A 309 6.74 16.90 10.21
N LYS A 310 7.51 17.95 10.52
CA LYS A 310 6.98 19.32 10.57
C LYS A 310 6.57 19.76 9.16
N ARG A 311 5.29 20.12 8.97
CA ARG A 311 4.77 20.66 7.70
C ARG A 311 5.62 21.85 7.22
N SER A 312 5.80 21.95 5.92
CA SER A 312 6.67 22.94 5.26
C SER A 312 6.03 24.34 5.24
N THR A 313 6.83 25.38 5.47
CA THR A 313 6.35 26.77 5.49
C THR A 313 6.24 27.35 4.08
N MET A 314 5.24 28.21 3.84
CA MET A 314 4.92 28.72 2.50
C MET A 314 6.09 29.39 1.77
N HIS A 315 7.04 30.00 2.50
CA HIS A 315 8.28 30.52 1.91
C HIS A 315 9.04 29.46 1.08
N ARG A 316 8.98 28.17 1.45
CA ARG A 316 9.73 27.09 0.77
C ARG A 316 9.26 26.83 -0.68
N TYR A 317 8.13 27.39 -1.12
CA TYR A 317 7.70 27.36 -2.53
C TYR A 317 8.69 28.00 -3.52
N TRP A 318 9.58 28.89 -3.09
CA TRP A 318 10.64 29.45 -3.95
C TRP A 318 11.50 28.36 -4.63
N LYS A 319 11.62 27.18 -4.02
CA LYS A 319 12.34 26.02 -4.57
C LYS A 319 11.84 25.62 -5.96
N TYR A 320 10.52 25.65 -6.20
CA TYR A 320 9.95 25.25 -7.50
C TYR A 320 10.27 26.28 -8.60
N ALA A 321 10.64 27.52 -8.27
CA ALA A 321 11.04 28.51 -9.29
C ALA A 321 12.30 28.10 -10.07
N PHE A 322 13.19 27.28 -9.48
CA PHE A 322 14.35 26.72 -10.19
C PHE A 322 13.98 25.70 -11.28
N MET A 323 12.74 25.20 -11.32
CA MET A 323 12.27 24.30 -12.38
C MET A 323 12.35 24.95 -13.76
N ALA A 324 12.01 26.24 -13.88
CA ALA A 324 12.02 26.97 -15.14
C ALA A 324 13.43 27.10 -15.77
N PRO A 325 14.46 27.65 -15.08
CA PRO A 325 15.82 27.71 -15.63
C PRO A 325 16.43 26.32 -15.85
N LEU A 326 16.05 25.31 -15.05
CA LEU A 326 16.53 23.94 -15.22
C LEU A 326 16.08 23.33 -16.56
N PHE A 327 14.78 23.41 -16.88
CA PHE A 327 14.27 22.91 -18.17
C PHE A 327 14.64 23.82 -19.34
N PHE A 328 14.71 25.14 -19.14
CA PHE A 328 15.19 26.06 -20.19
C PHE A 328 16.65 25.76 -20.57
N GLY A 329 17.52 25.51 -19.59
CA GLY A 329 18.89 25.05 -19.82
C GLY A 329 18.95 23.68 -20.50
N ALA A 330 18.08 22.73 -20.12
CA ALA A 330 18.00 21.43 -20.78
C ALA A 330 17.60 21.56 -22.26
N VAL A 331 16.60 22.39 -22.60
CA VAL A 331 16.20 22.69 -23.99
C VAL A 331 17.34 23.33 -24.76
N LEU A 332 18.00 24.37 -24.21
CA LEU A 332 19.11 25.06 -24.86
C LEU A 332 20.30 24.12 -25.16
N LEU A 333 20.58 23.14 -24.31
CA LEU A 333 21.72 22.24 -24.49
C LEU A 333 21.40 21.02 -25.37
N LEU A 334 20.17 20.49 -25.29
CA LEU A 334 19.76 19.25 -25.97
C LEU A 334 19.07 19.49 -27.33
N ASN A 335 18.64 20.71 -27.65
CA ASN A 335 17.99 21.02 -28.92
C ASN A 335 18.82 21.99 -29.75
N GLU A 336 18.93 21.71 -31.04
CA GLU A 336 19.60 22.58 -32.01
C GLU A 336 18.79 23.86 -32.25
N PRO A 337 19.44 24.98 -32.65
CA PRO A 337 18.73 26.21 -32.99
C PRO A 337 17.86 26.03 -34.24
N ALA A 338 16.67 26.62 -34.22
CA ALA A 338 15.76 26.67 -35.34
C ALA A 338 16.38 27.46 -36.51
N THR A 339 16.81 26.76 -37.56
CA THR A 339 17.35 27.36 -38.79
C THR A 339 16.27 28.21 -39.46
N SER A 340 16.56 29.51 -39.66
CA SER A 340 15.56 30.52 -40.07
C SER A 340 14.92 30.30 -41.46
N GLN A 341 15.41 29.35 -42.25
CA GLN A 341 14.87 29.04 -43.58
C GLN A 341 13.43 28.50 -43.56
N ASN A 342 12.98 27.90 -42.45
CA ASN A 342 11.60 27.39 -42.33
C ASN A 342 10.56 28.43 -41.83
N ILE A 343 10.94 29.71 -41.71
CA ILE A 343 9.98 30.81 -41.50
C ILE A 343 9.72 31.57 -42.81
N LEU A 344 10.66 31.53 -43.76
CA LEU A 344 10.55 32.24 -45.05
C LEU A 344 9.95 31.38 -46.18
N SER A 345 9.73 30.08 -45.96
CA SER A 345 9.11 29.16 -46.93
C SER A 345 7.57 29.20 -46.93
N ALA A 346 6.96 30.01 -46.06
CA ALA A 346 5.51 30.22 -46.00
C ALA A 346 5.00 31.30 -46.99
N THR A 347 5.45 31.25 -48.26
CA THR A 347 4.94 32.02 -49.42
C THR A 347 5.19 33.54 -49.35
N PRO A 348 5.96 34.11 -50.30
CA PRO A 348 5.31 34.50 -51.56
C PRO A 348 6.07 34.08 -52.83
N GLU A 349 5.53 33.10 -53.56
CA GLU A 349 5.78 32.98 -55.01
C GLU A 349 4.85 33.97 -55.73
N ALA A 350 5.22 35.25 -55.73
CA ALA A 350 4.42 36.33 -56.32
C ALA A 350 5.24 37.47 -56.95
N GLU A 351 6.53 37.24 -57.25
CA GLU A 351 7.40 38.17 -57.99
C GLU A 351 8.44 37.37 -58.81
N ASP A 352 8.89 37.96 -59.93
CA ASP A 352 9.89 37.45 -60.89
C ASP A 352 9.61 36.13 -61.65
N ALA A 353 8.62 36.20 -62.55
CA ALA A 353 8.55 35.39 -63.78
C ALA A 353 8.73 36.23 -65.07
N ILE A 354 9.79 37.06 -65.09
CA ILE A 354 10.56 37.53 -66.28
C ILE A 354 9.82 38.34 -67.39
N MET A 355 10.16 39.63 -67.46
CA MET A 355 10.34 40.49 -68.66
C MET A 355 10.01 39.94 -70.07
N GLN A 356 9.08 40.59 -70.82
CA GLN A 356 9.38 41.40 -72.04
C GLN A 356 8.13 42.04 -72.71
N GLU A 357 8.36 43.24 -73.28
CA GLU A 357 7.55 44.22 -74.05
C GLU A 357 6.59 43.73 -75.19
N PRO A 358 5.79 44.62 -75.87
CA PRO A 358 4.94 45.74 -75.40
C PRO A 358 3.58 45.90 -76.18
N TYR A 359 2.87 47.03 -75.93
CA TYR A 359 1.77 47.63 -76.72
C TYR A 359 0.30 47.20 -76.42
N ALA A 360 -0.65 48.05 -76.84
CA ALA A 360 -2.02 48.21 -76.33
C ALA A 360 -3.07 48.22 -77.50
N PRO A 361 -4.37 48.60 -77.38
CA PRO A 361 -5.12 49.20 -76.25
C PRO A 361 -6.58 48.71 -75.98
N GLY A 362 -7.16 49.11 -74.83
CA GLY A 362 -8.60 49.01 -74.51
C GLY A 362 -8.94 49.36 -73.05
N VAL A 363 -9.95 50.20 -72.81
CA VAL A 363 -10.37 50.83 -71.52
C VAL A 363 -11.88 51.16 -71.59
N PRO A 364 -12.72 51.23 -70.51
CA PRO A 364 -12.50 51.08 -69.05
C PRO A 364 -13.19 49.81 -68.46
N ASP A 365 -13.91 49.66 -67.32
CA ASP A 365 -14.50 50.44 -66.18
C ASP A 365 -14.94 49.40 -65.08
N ALA A 366 -15.31 49.65 -63.81
CA ALA A 366 -15.02 50.70 -62.81
C ALA A 366 -15.56 50.37 -61.39
N THR A 367 -14.71 50.45 -60.35
CA THR A 367 -14.98 50.83 -58.91
C THR A 367 -16.03 50.06 -58.04
N PRO A 368 -16.11 50.24 -56.68
CA PRO A 368 -16.29 49.08 -55.76
C PRO A 368 -17.24 49.19 -54.53
N ALA A 369 -17.46 48.04 -53.84
CA ALA A 369 -17.74 47.88 -52.38
C ALA A 369 -19.05 48.55 -51.85
N PRO A 370 -19.37 48.59 -50.51
CA PRO A 370 -18.79 47.92 -49.34
C PRO A 370 -19.83 47.25 -48.36
N ASP A 371 -19.36 46.97 -47.13
CA ASP A 371 -20.08 46.89 -45.83
C ASP A 371 -20.85 45.63 -45.33
N ALA A 372 -20.95 45.59 -43.99
CA ALA A 372 -21.53 44.56 -43.12
C ALA A 372 -22.81 45.13 -42.41
N PRO A 373 -23.43 44.60 -41.30
CA PRO A 373 -22.94 43.68 -40.25
C PRO A 373 -23.92 42.54 -39.86
N ALA A 374 -23.70 41.89 -38.70
CA ALA A 374 -24.43 40.72 -38.18
C ALA A 374 -25.65 41.07 -37.31
N VAL A 375 -26.57 40.10 -37.05
CA VAL A 375 -27.50 40.09 -35.89
C VAL A 375 -28.19 38.71 -35.61
N THR A 376 -28.19 38.32 -34.32
CA THR A 376 -29.09 37.39 -33.53
C THR A 376 -29.60 35.99 -33.98
N VAL A 377 -29.54 35.05 -33.01
CA VAL A 377 -30.42 33.86 -32.74
C VAL A 377 -31.83 34.28 -32.23
N PRO A 378 -32.87 33.44 -31.93
CA PRO A 378 -32.95 31.98 -31.65
C PRO A 378 -34.19 31.25 -32.31
N PRO A 379 -35.06 30.43 -31.63
CA PRO A 379 -34.98 28.97 -31.32
C PRO A 379 -36.17 28.11 -31.87
N VAL A 380 -36.38 26.89 -31.30
CA VAL A 380 -37.68 26.16 -31.04
C VAL A 380 -37.99 24.84 -31.82
N THR A 381 -37.92 23.71 -31.08
CA THR A 381 -38.65 22.39 -31.21
C THR A 381 -38.59 21.61 -32.55
N ASP A 382 -39.08 20.37 -32.72
CA ASP A 382 -39.89 19.47 -31.86
C ASP A 382 -39.51 17.97 -32.01
N ALA A 383 -40.25 17.07 -31.35
CA ALA A 383 -39.96 15.64 -31.21
C ALA A 383 -40.78 14.69 -32.11
N GLY A 384 -40.35 13.42 -32.16
CA GLY A 384 -41.12 12.26 -32.66
C GLY A 384 -40.95 11.94 -34.16
N ASP A 385 -41.27 10.73 -34.62
CA ASP A 385 -41.50 9.44 -33.94
C ASP A 385 -41.45 8.29 -34.98
N GLN A 386 -41.49 7.02 -34.54
CA GLN A 386 -41.85 5.80 -35.32
C GLN A 386 -40.86 5.37 -36.46
N GLN A 387 -40.25 4.18 -36.34
CA GLN A 387 -40.67 2.87 -36.93
C GLN A 387 -40.27 2.69 -38.42
N GLU A 388 -40.13 1.50 -39.02
CA GLU A 388 -40.59 0.12 -38.71
C GLU A 388 -39.67 -0.95 -39.39
N GLN A 389 -39.67 -2.22 -38.90
CA GLN A 389 -39.48 -3.51 -39.63
C GLN A 389 -38.27 -3.79 -40.60
N THR A 390 -37.87 -5.02 -41.00
CA THR A 390 -37.98 -6.43 -40.49
C THR A 390 -36.92 -7.33 -41.19
N THR A 391 -36.64 -8.53 -40.64
CA THR A 391 -36.67 -9.87 -41.31
C THR A 391 -35.53 -10.86 -40.92
N SER A 392 -35.93 -12.13 -40.74
CA SER A 392 -35.25 -13.43 -40.96
C SER A 392 -33.74 -13.64 -40.73
N GLY A 393 -33.23 -14.72 -40.11
CA GLY A 393 -33.88 -15.90 -39.51
C GLY A 393 -33.33 -17.26 -40.01
N ARG A 394 -32.92 -18.16 -39.11
CA ARG A 394 -32.77 -19.62 -39.38
C ARG A 394 -32.68 -20.48 -38.11
N GLU A 395 -33.31 -21.66 -38.11
CA GLU A 395 -33.24 -22.69 -37.07
C GLU A 395 -32.36 -23.89 -37.50
N THR A 396 -31.90 -24.69 -36.53
CA THR A 396 -31.75 -26.17 -36.64
C THR A 396 -31.79 -26.82 -35.24
N VAL A 397 -32.13 -28.11 -35.16
CA VAL A 397 -32.54 -28.85 -33.94
C VAL A 397 -31.43 -29.78 -33.39
N GLY A 398 -31.52 -30.19 -32.10
CA GLY A 398 -30.61 -31.10 -31.39
C GLY A 398 -30.70 -32.60 -31.79
N PRO A 399 -30.28 -33.57 -30.93
CA PRO A 399 -30.94 -33.83 -29.64
C PRO A 399 -30.04 -34.38 -28.47
N LEU A 400 -30.68 -34.94 -27.43
CA LEU A 400 -30.18 -35.29 -26.07
C LEU A 400 -29.29 -36.56 -25.94
N ARG A 401 -28.52 -36.65 -24.83
CA ARG A 401 -28.51 -37.82 -23.90
C ARG A 401 -27.80 -37.55 -22.54
N GLU A 402 -28.09 -38.42 -21.56
CA GLU A 402 -27.69 -38.43 -20.12
C GLU A 402 -27.63 -39.91 -19.64
N PRO A 403 -27.18 -40.29 -18.41
CA PRO A 403 -26.03 -39.89 -17.59
C PRO A 403 -25.20 -41.14 -17.11
N ILE A 404 -24.77 -41.21 -15.82
CA ILE A 404 -24.06 -42.32 -15.07
C ILE A 404 -22.50 -42.26 -15.13
N GLY A 405 -21.72 -42.38 -14.05
CA GLY A 405 -22.05 -42.30 -12.60
C GLY A 405 -21.01 -42.88 -11.59
N LYS A 406 -20.91 -42.25 -10.40
CA LYS A 406 -20.40 -42.76 -9.08
C LYS A 406 -18.86 -42.91 -8.80
N PRO A 407 -18.43 -43.02 -7.50
CA PRO A 407 -17.18 -42.41 -7.00
C PRO A 407 -16.12 -43.40 -6.42
N ARG A 408 -15.11 -42.87 -5.70
CA ARG A 408 -14.12 -43.64 -4.90
C ARG A 408 -13.85 -43.00 -3.52
N GLU A 409 -13.41 -43.81 -2.55
CA GLU A 409 -13.40 -43.50 -1.10
C GLU A 409 -12.02 -43.43 -0.41
N ILE A 410 -11.99 -42.72 0.73
CA ILE A 410 -11.26 -42.94 2.01
C ILE A 410 -9.72 -43.05 2.03
N LEU A 411 -9.09 -42.16 2.83
CA LEU A 411 -7.95 -42.35 3.77
C LEU A 411 -7.65 -40.99 4.47
N GLY A 412 -7.14 -40.85 5.71
CA GLY A 412 -6.74 -41.90 6.67
C GLY A 412 -6.13 -41.46 8.03
N ALA A 413 -6.48 -40.31 8.63
CA ALA A 413 -6.03 -39.86 10.00
C ALA A 413 -4.50 -39.54 10.13
N PRO A 414 -3.90 -39.17 11.32
CA PRO A 414 -4.47 -38.92 12.66
C PRO A 414 -4.00 -37.66 13.45
N ARG A 415 -4.87 -37.24 14.39
CA ARG A 415 -4.67 -36.69 15.77
C ARG A 415 -3.38 -35.91 16.16
N GLY A 416 -3.57 -34.72 16.73
CA GLY A 416 -2.65 -34.06 17.68
C GLY A 416 -3.02 -34.27 19.16
N PRO A 417 -2.21 -33.81 20.13
CA PRO A 417 -2.34 -34.15 21.56
C PRO A 417 -3.19 -33.19 22.41
N ILE A 418 -3.81 -33.80 23.43
CA ILE A 418 -4.43 -33.24 24.65
C ILE A 418 -3.36 -32.48 25.50
N GLY A 419 -3.61 -31.47 26.34
CA GLY A 419 -4.84 -30.82 26.80
C GLY A 419 -4.90 -30.77 28.35
N VAL A 420 -5.08 -29.59 28.97
CA VAL A 420 -5.21 -29.40 30.44
C VAL A 420 -6.23 -28.28 30.73
N PRO A 421 -7.16 -28.43 31.70
CA PRO A 421 -8.30 -27.53 31.86
C PRO A 421 -8.13 -26.43 32.93
N GLY A 422 -9.03 -25.44 32.91
CA GLY A 422 -9.21 -24.44 33.96
C GLY A 422 -10.55 -23.71 33.80
N GLU A 423 -11.56 -24.10 34.57
CA GLU A 423 -12.90 -23.50 34.51
C GLU A 423 -12.97 -22.11 35.16
N ILE A 424 -13.74 -21.21 34.54
CA ILE A 424 -14.52 -20.20 35.27
C ILE A 424 -15.91 -20.14 34.62
N ALA A 425 -16.96 -20.28 35.43
CA ALA A 425 -18.30 -20.54 34.93
C ALA A 425 -19.04 -19.29 34.38
N GLY A 426 -19.97 -19.53 33.45
CA GLY A 426 -21.21 -18.75 33.39
C GLY A 426 -21.19 -17.37 32.73
N THR A 427 -20.54 -17.21 31.57
CA THR A 427 -20.97 -16.14 30.64
C THR A 427 -22.19 -16.61 29.84
N PRO A 428 -23.30 -15.85 29.73
CA PRO A 428 -24.42 -16.22 28.87
C PRO A 428 -23.96 -16.27 27.41
N LYS A 429 -24.46 -17.25 26.64
CA LYS A 429 -24.19 -17.38 25.20
C LYS A 429 -24.46 -16.04 24.51
N LYS A 430 -23.43 -15.41 23.93
CA LYS A 430 -23.66 -14.31 22.97
C LYS A 430 -24.37 -14.92 21.76
N GLN A 431 -25.66 -14.61 21.60
CA GLN A 431 -26.39 -14.87 20.35
C GLN A 431 -25.90 -13.88 19.27
N GLY A 432 -24.69 -14.13 18.78
CA GLY A 432 -24.14 -13.42 17.64
C GLY A 432 -24.86 -13.88 16.38
N ILE A 433 -25.64 -12.99 15.77
CA ILE A 433 -26.03 -13.14 14.36
C ILE A 433 -24.77 -12.88 13.54
N ASN A 434 -24.38 -13.84 12.69
CA ASN A 434 -23.32 -13.64 11.70
C ASN A 434 -23.88 -12.76 10.57
N ILE A 435 -23.86 -11.45 10.78
CA ILE A 435 -24.23 -10.45 9.77
C ILE A 435 -23.14 -10.39 8.68
N PHE A 436 -23.52 -10.03 7.44
CA PHE A 436 -22.60 -9.73 6.33
C PHE A 436 -21.74 -10.89 5.77
N ARG A 437 -22.34 -12.06 5.50
CA ARG A 437 -21.80 -13.08 4.56
C ARG A 437 -22.85 -13.65 3.57
N GLY A 438 -23.89 -12.86 3.26
CA GLY A 438 -25.04 -13.32 2.48
C GLY A 438 -25.56 -12.39 1.39
N ALA A 439 -24.95 -11.21 1.14
CA ALA A 439 -25.52 -10.17 0.28
C ALA A 439 -25.81 -10.58 -1.19
N GLU A 440 -25.06 -11.54 -1.72
CA GLU A 440 -25.30 -12.13 -3.05
C GLU A 440 -26.27 -13.32 -3.04
N ALA A 441 -26.25 -14.11 -1.96
CA ALA A 441 -26.94 -15.38 -1.91
C ALA A 441 -28.42 -15.13 -1.73
N ASP A 442 -29.27 -15.79 -2.52
CA ASP A 442 -30.71 -15.74 -2.30
C ASP A 442 -31.04 -16.37 -0.93
N MET A 443 -31.64 -15.57 -0.04
CA MET A 443 -32.11 -16.00 1.29
C MET A 443 -33.65 -16.10 1.34
N SER A 444 -34.33 -16.02 0.19
CA SER A 444 -35.78 -16.26 0.09
C SER A 444 -36.12 -17.75 0.16
N GLU A 445 -35.18 -18.68 -0.06
CA GLU A 445 -35.40 -20.11 0.15
C GLU A 445 -34.17 -20.88 0.65
N GLY A 446 -34.42 -22.06 1.24
CA GLY A 446 -33.36 -22.98 1.62
C GLY A 446 -33.81 -24.01 2.66
N TYR A 447 -32.87 -24.42 3.50
CA TYR A 447 -33.07 -25.44 4.54
C TYR A 447 -33.14 -24.81 5.93
N TRP A 448 -33.84 -25.45 6.85
CA TRP A 448 -33.86 -25.05 8.25
C TRP A 448 -33.82 -26.24 9.19
N TYR A 449 -33.28 -26.00 10.39
CA TYR A 449 -33.19 -26.93 11.51
C TYR A 449 -33.70 -26.24 12.77
N SER A 450 -34.58 -26.86 13.55
CA SER A 450 -35.02 -26.31 14.84
C SER A 450 -34.67 -27.21 16.02
N HIS A 451 -34.60 -26.59 17.18
CA HIS A 451 -34.67 -27.22 18.49
C HIS A 451 -35.46 -26.30 19.43
N THR A 452 -35.98 -26.83 20.54
CA THR A 452 -36.55 -25.98 21.60
C THR A 452 -35.48 -25.59 22.62
N GLU A 453 -35.23 -24.28 22.79
CA GLU A 453 -34.47 -23.74 23.92
C GLU A 453 -35.37 -22.73 24.66
N ASN A 454 -35.44 -22.80 26.00
CA ASN A 454 -36.27 -21.91 26.84
C ASN A 454 -37.77 -21.80 26.44
N GLY A 455 -38.34 -22.85 25.84
CA GLY A 455 -39.74 -22.84 25.36
C GLY A 455 -39.96 -22.08 24.04
N GLN A 456 -38.90 -21.63 23.38
CA GLN A 456 -38.91 -21.00 22.05
C GLN A 456 -38.42 -21.99 20.99
N TYR A 457 -38.88 -21.85 19.75
CA TYR A 457 -38.28 -22.55 18.61
C TYR A 457 -37.03 -21.78 18.15
N CYS A 458 -35.85 -22.35 18.38
CA CYS A 458 -34.58 -21.81 17.91
C CYS A 458 -34.22 -22.46 16.58
N ILE A 459 -34.29 -21.66 15.51
CA ILE A 459 -34.23 -22.11 14.12
C ILE A 459 -32.94 -21.62 13.48
N GLU A 460 -32.14 -22.55 12.98
CA GLU A 460 -30.99 -22.30 12.11
C GLU A 460 -31.42 -22.42 10.65
N PHE A 461 -31.47 -21.29 9.94
CA PHE A 461 -31.66 -21.20 8.50
C PHE A 461 -30.31 -21.40 7.79
N ARG A 462 -30.31 -22.08 6.64
CA ARG A 462 -29.14 -22.34 5.78
C ARG A 462 -29.50 -22.20 4.30
N GLY A 463 -28.53 -21.79 3.48
CA GLY A 463 -28.71 -21.65 2.03
C GLY A 463 -29.03 -22.96 1.29
N SER A 464 -29.63 -22.84 0.10
CA SER A 464 -30.16 -23.96 -0.71
C SER A 464 -29.06 -24.78 -1.44
N GLN A 465 -27.84 -24.23 -1.61
CA GLN A 465 -26.79 -24.75 -2.50
C GLN A 465 -25.40 -24.86 -1.83
N ASN A 466 -24.50 -25.68 -2.39
CA ASN A 466 -23.10 -25.81 -1.91
C ASN A 466 -22.28 -24.50 -1.96
N ALA A 467 -22.68 -23.54 -2.80
CA ALA A 467 -22.06 -22.22 -2.90
C ALA A 467 -22.51 -21.25 -1.80
N SER A 468 -23.76 -21.34 -1.35
CA SER A 468 -24.36 -20.46 -0.33
C SER A 468 -23.97 -20.89 1.09
N ARG A 469 -22.69 -20.69 1.46
CA ARG A 469 -22.14 -21.02 2.78
C ARG A 469 -22.51 -20.01 3.88
N TRP A 470 -23.81 -19.73 4.02
CA TRP A 470 -24.36 -18.90 5.09
C TRP A 470 -25.26 -19.73 6.02
N ASN A 471 -25.28 -19.35 7.30
CA ASN A 471 -26.28 -19.80 8.27
C ASN A 471 -26.67 -18.68 9.23
N ILE A 472 -27.93 -18.65 9.66
CA ILE A 472 -28.43 -17.71 10.68
C ILE A 472 -29.30 -18.47 11.68
N ASN A 473 -29.01 -18.31 12.97
CA ASN A 473 -29.81 -18.87 14.06
C ASN A 473 -30.64 -17.77 14.75
N ARG A 474 -31.94 -17.97 14.91
CA ARG A 474 -32.85 -17.06 15.62
C ARG A 474 -33.92 -17.85 16.38
N CYS A 475 -34.21 -17.43 17.62
CA CYS A 475 -35.24 -18.02 18.46
C CYS A 475 -36.54 -17.23 18.39
N PHE A 476 -37.67 -17.93 18.34
CA PHE A 476 -39.01 -17.37 18.18
C PHE A 476 -40.01 -17.98 19.17
N ASN A 477 -40.99 -17.20 19.61
CA ASN A 477 -42.08 -17.70 20.44
C ASN A 477 -42.98 -18.61 19.61
N LYS A 478 -43.36 -19.78 20.16
CA LYS A 478 -44.16 -20.80 19.44
C LYS A 478 -45.49 -20.24 18.91
N SER A 479 -46.08 -19.28 19.63
CA SER A 479 -47.30 -18.55 19.25
C SER A 479 -47.19 -17.67 17.99
N GLN A 480 -45.98 -17.41 17.48
CA GLN A 480 -45.78 -16.67 16.23
C GLN A 480 -46.04 -17.53 14.97
N PHE A 481 -46.13 -18.86 15.11
CA PHE A 481 -46.35 -19.79 14.00
C PHE A 481 -47.80 -20.24 13.89
N GLN A 482 -48.41 -20.02 12.72
CA GLN A 482 -49.72 -20.54 12.36
C GLN A 482 -49.55 -21.87 11.61
N LYS A 483 -50.06 -22.98 12.15
CA LYS A 483 -50.11 -24.25 11.43
C LYS A 483 -51.16 -24.16 10.30
N LYS A 484 -50.76 -24.42 9.06
CA LYS A 484 -51.62 -24.35 7.85
C LYS A 484 -51.97 -25.73 7.27
N SER A 485 -51.10 -26.71 7.44
CA SER A 485 -51.31 -28.11 7.04
C SER A 485 -50.67 -29.04 8.08
N ALA A 486 -50.61 -30.36 7.83
CA ALA A 486 -49.86 -31.28 8.69
C ALA A 486 -48.38 -30.88 8.86
N ASP A 487 -47.75 -30.48 7.75
CA ASP A 487 -46.30 -30.25 7.59
C ASP A 487 -46.00 -28.84 7.05
N THR A 488 -46.82 -27.85 7.40
CA THR A 488 -46.62 -26.45 6.96
C THR A 488 -47.02 -25.46 8.05
N PHE A 489 -46.08 -24.59 8.40
CA PHE A 489 -46.18 -23.60 9.47
C PHE A 489 -45.78 -22.23 8.92
N VAL A 490 -46.54 -21.18 9.24
CA VAL A 490 -46.35 -19.85 8.65
C VAL A 490 -46.29 -18.79 9.73
N MET A 491 -45.25 -17.95 9.70
CA MET A 491 -45.13 -16.74 10.50
C MET A 491 -45.29 -15.53 9.58
N ILE A 492 -46.17 -14.61 9.95
CA ILE A 492 -46.47 -13.38 9.20
C ILE A 492 -46.07 -12.19 10.08
N LYS A 493 -45.32 -11.25 9.51
CA LYS A 493 -44.99 -9.94 10.09
C LYS A 493 -45.25 -8.86 9.05
N GLU A 494 -45.20 -7.59 9.43
CA GLU A 494 -45.37 -6.50 8.47
C GLU A 494 -44.31 -6.54 7.36
N THR A 495 -43.09 -7.01 7.66
CA THR A 495 -41.97 -7.17 6.69
C THR A 495 -42.13 -8.32 5.70
N GLY A 496 -43.01 -9.28 5.94
CA GLY A 496 -43.18 -10.43 5.05
C GLY A 496 -43.72 -11.70 5.71
N THR A 497 -43.73 -12.78 4.95
CA THR A 497 -44.24 -14.08 5.33
C THR A 497 -43.15 -15.14 5.23
N LEU A 498 -42.81 -15.77 6.35
CA LEU A 498 -41.95 -16.96 6.41
C LEU A 498 -42.82 -18.20 6.48
N GLN A 499 -42.68 -19.09 5.49
CA GLN A 499 -43.29 -20.41 5.46
C GLN A 499 -42.24 -21.49 5.68
N LEU A 500 -42.42 -22.29 6.73
CA LEU A 500 -41.66 -23.50 7.00
C LEU A 500 -42.46 -24.72 6.54
N THR A 501 -41.82 -25.62 5.81
CA THR A 501 -42.34 -26.95 5.45
C THR A 501 -41.54 -28.03 6.16
N GLY A 502 -42.20 -29.10 6.57
CA GLY A 502 -41.67 -30.13 7.47
C GLY A 502 -42.43 -30.17 8.80
N LYS A 503 -41.99 -31.04 9.71
CA LYS A 503 -42.45 -31.03 11.11
C LYS A 503 -41.86 -29.82 11.83
N LEU A 504 -42.64 -29.19 12.70
CA LEU A 504 -42.19 -28.19 13.67
C LEU A 504 -42.80 -28.58 15.01
N ASP A 505 -41.97 -29.19 15.85
CA ASP A 505 -42.31 -29.76 17.15
C ASP A 505 -41.18 -29.48 18.16
N ASP A 506 -41.27 -30.09 19.34
CA ASP A 506 -40.38 -29.80 20.46
C ASP A 506 -39.04 -30.55 20.38
N GLU A 507 -38.91 -31.50 19.45
CA GLU A 507 -37.69 -32.28 19.17
C GLU A 507 -36.75 -31.54 18.18
N VAL A 508 -35.72 -32.23 17.68
CA VAL A 508 -34.86 -31.71 16.62
C VAL A 508 -35.54 -31.92 15.27
N SER A 509 -36.23 -30.88 14.80
CA SER A 509 -36.98 -30.85 13.55
C SER A 509 -36.17 -30.21 12.41
N GLN A 510 -36.48 -30.55 11.16
CA GLN A 510 -35.81 -29.99 9.97
C GLN A 510 -36.75 -29.94 8.76
N GLY A 511 -36.44 -29.09 7.79
CA GLY A 511 -37.19 -29.03 6.54
C GLY A 511 -36.70 -27.95 5.57
N LYS A 512 -37.59 -27.50 4.68
CA LYS A 512 -37.35 -26.37 3.77
C LYS A 512 -38.14 -25.14 4.20
N TYR A 513 -37.57 -23.96 4.01
CA TYR A 513 -38.27 -22.69 4.23
C TYR A 513 -38.35 -21.89 2.93
N THR A 514 -39.35 -21.01 2.89
CA THR A 514 -39.50 -19.96 1.87
C THR A 514 -39.91 -18.67 2.58
N PHE A 515 -39.37 -17.54 2.16
CA PHE A 515 -39.69 -16.21 2.66
C PHE A 515 -40.19 -15.34 1.50
N LYS A 516 -41.32 -14.68 1.70
CA LYS A 516 -41.92 -13.75 0.74
C LYS A 516 -42.00 -12.36 1.37
N GLU A 517 -41.35 -11.38 0.75
CA GLU A 517 -41.42 -9.98 1.16
C GLU A 517 -42.86 -9.43 1.13
N ASP A 518 -43.18 -8.51 2.05
CA ASP A 518 -44.39 -7.72 1.92
C ASP A 518 -44.14 -6.44 1.11
N ALA A 519 -44.81 -6.33 -0.04
CA ALA A 519 -44.68 -5.18 -0.92
C ALA A 519 -45.21 -3.87 -0.31
N SER A 520 -46.18 -3.92 0.62
CA SER A 520 -46.68 -2.71 1.28
C SER A 520 -45.68 -2.14 2.28
N PHE A 521 -44.89 -3.01 2.94
CA PHE A 521 -43.81 -2.61 3.83
C PHE A 521 -42.57 -2.17 3.06
N LYS A 522 -42.22 -2.85 1.97
CA LYS A 522 -41.12 -2.40 1.11
C LYS A 522 -41.41 -1.00 0.55
N ASN A 523 -42.58 -0.81 -0.06
CA ASN A 523 -43.01 0.50 -0.55
C ASN A 523 -43.06 1.54 0.58
N TYR A 524 -43.41 1.16 1.80
CA TYR A 524 -43.37 2.05 2.97
C TYR A 524 -41.94 2.50 3.31
N LEU A 525 -40.94 1.60 3.32
CA LEU A 525 -39.53 1.98 3.48
C LEU A 525 -39.07 2.94 2.37
N ASP A 526 -39.45 2.64 1.12
CA ASP A 526 -39.16 3.48 -0.03
C ASP A 526 -39.77 4.90 0.16
N THR A 527 -41.04 5.03 0.63
CA THR A 527 -41.66 6.34 0.94
C THR A 527 -41.07 7.09 2.14
N LYS A 528 -40.24 6.44 2.96
CA LYS A 528 -39.51 7.07 4.08
C LYS A 528 -38.06 7.42 3.71
N ASN A 529 -37.67 7.26 2.43
CA ASN A 529 -36.30 7.36 1.95
C ASN A 529 -35.35 6.44 2.75
N ILE A 530 -35.71 5.16 2.87
CA ILE A 530 -34.91 4.11 3.54
C ILE A 530 -34.50 3.09 2.49
N THR A 531 -33.43 3.39 1.76
CA THR A 531 -32.87 2.54 0.69
C THR A 531 -31.79 1.59 1.22
N SER A 532 -31.50 0.53 0.46
CA SER A 532 -30.40 -0.41 0.71
C SER A 532 -30.01 -1.12 -0.58
N SER A 533 -28.74 -1.50 -0.71
CA SER A 533 -28.21 -2.41 -1.75
C SER A 533 -28.38 -3.89 -1.39
N ASP A 534 -28.62 -4.20 -0.11
CA ASP A 534 -28.82 -5.57 0.38
C ASP A 534 -30.17 -6.15 -0.10
N LYS A 535 -30.08 -7.12 -1.02
CA LYS A 535 -31.22 -7.86 -1.60
C LYS A 535 -31.99 -8.67 -0.55
N ASN A 536 -31.38 -9.01 0.57
CA ASN A 536 -31.98 -9.83 1.63
C ASN A 536 -32.49 -8.99 2.81
N LEU A 537 -32.48 -7.64 2.70
CA LEU A 537 -32.85 -6.73 3.78
C LEU A 537 -34.20 -7.11 4.41
N MET A 538 -35.25 -7.37 3.62
CA MET A 538 -36.58 -7.67 4.16
C MET A 538 -36.59 -8.95 5.00
N PHE A 539 -35.78 -9.95 4.65
CA PHE A 539 -35.61 -11.16 5.46
C PHE A 539 -34.84 -10.85 6.74
N HIS A 540 -33.76 -10.07 6.68
CA HIS A 540 -33.01 -9.65 7.86
C HIS A 540 -33.84 -8.78 8.82
N LEU A 541 -34.68 -7.87 8.32
CA LEU A 541 -35.64 -7.08 9.10
C LEU A 541 -36.75 -7.96 9.70
N PHE A 542 -37.24 -8.97 8.96
CA PHE A 542 -38.17 -9.97 9.48
C PHE A 542 -37.57 -10.77 10.65
N LEU A 543 -36.33 -11.26 10.50
CA LEU A 543 -35.62 -11.98 11.56
C LEU A 543 -35.34 -11.10 12.79
N SER A 544 -35.21 -9.78 12.59
CA SER A 544 -34.91 -8.78 13.64
C SER A 544 -36.15 -8.14 14.28
N ASP A 545 -37.35 -8.64 13.97
CA ASP A 545 -38.63 -8.20 14.56
C ASP A 545 -39.00 -6.72 14.31
N VAL A 546 -38.62 -6.19 13.14
CA VAL A 546 -38.90 -4.80 12.73
C VAL A 546 -40.34 -4.61 12.24
N ASP A 547 -41.02 -3.56 12.72
CA ASP A 547 -42.35 -3.10 12.31
C ASP A 547 -42.34 -1.60 11.92
N LYS A 548 -43.47 -1.07 11.43
CA LYS A 548 -43.61 0.33 11.01
C LYS A 548 -43.33 1.30 12.17
N LYS A 549 -43.74 0.97 13.40
CA LYS A 549 -43.54 1.81 14.60
C LYS A 549 -42.07 1.91 14.97
N TYR A 550 -41.31 0.83 14.82
CA TYR A 550 -39.86 0.81 15.02
C TYR A 550 -39.15 1.72 14.02
N VAL A 551 -39.56 1.69 12.75
CA VAL A 551 -39.05 2.58 11.71
C VAL A 551 -39.38 4.06 12.02
N GLU A 552 -40.60 4.37 12.48
CA GLU A 552 -40.98 5.74 12.86
C GLU A 552 -40.23 6.25 14.10
N PHE A 553 -40.00 5.38 15.09
CA PHE A 553 -39.15 5.69 16.24
C PHE A 553 -37.73 6.08 15.78
N LEU A 554 -37.10 5.27 14.91
CA LEU A 554 -35.73 5.52 14.44
C LEU A 554 -35.63 6.77 13.55
N LYS A 555 -36.51 6.94 12.55
CA LYS A 555 -36.51 8.17 11.72
C LYS A 555 -36.77 9.45 12.54
N LYS A 556 -37.42 9.35 13.71
CA LYS A 556 -37.58 10.48 14.64
C LYS A 556 -36.32 10.80 15.46
N GLN A 557 -35.31 9.91 15.52
CA GLN A 557 -34.03 10.16 16.18
C GLN A 557 -32.83 10.28 15.22
N ASN A 558 -33.00 9.87 13.95
CA ASN A 558 -31.99 9.96 12.90
C ASN A 558 -32.67 10.18 11.54
N ASP A 559 -32.52 11.38 10.98
CA ASP A 559 -33.06 11.72 9.67
C ASP A 559 -32.43 10.85 8.57
N ASP A 560 -31.12 10.62 8.66
CA ASP A 560 -30.27 9.92 7.67
C ASP A 560 -30.23 8.39 7.90
N LEU A 561 -31.39 7.82 8.23
CA LEU A 561 -31.55 6.37 8.43
C LEU A 561 -31.67 5.64 7.07
N THR A 562 -30.62 4.91 6.69
CA THR A 562 -30.62 3.92 5.59
C THR A 562 -31.13 2.55 6.04
N GLY A 563 -31.40 1.64 5.11
CA GLY A 563 -31.84 0.27 5.41
C GLY A 563 -30.80 -0.55 6.17
N GLN A 564 -29.51 -0.39 5.87
CA GLN A 564 -28.42 -1.04 6.60
C GLN A 564 -28.34 -0.52 8.05
N ARG A 565 -28.50 0.79 8.28
CA ARG A 565 -28.54 1.38 9.63
C ARG A 565 -29.80 0.98 10.40
N LEU A 566 -30.96 0.88 9.74
CA LEU A 566 -32.19 0.32 10.32
C LEU A 566 -31.96 -1.12 10.81
N LEU A 567 -31.28 -1.95 10.01
CA LEU A 567 -30.97 -3.33 10.38
C LEU A 567 -29.95 -3.42 11.53
N GLU A 568 -28.90 -2.60 11.51
CA GLU A 568 -27.89 -2.51 12.57
C GLU A 568 -28.53 -2.20 13.93
N PHE A 569 -29.34 -1.15 14.02
CA PHE A 569 -30.05 -0.79 15.25
C PHE A 569 -31.01 -1.89 15.72
N ALA A 570 -31.67 -2.60 14.80
CA ALA A 570 -32.57 -3.70 15.11
C ALA A 570 -31.82 -4.92 15.69
N ILE A 571 -30.73 -5.36 15.05
CA ILE A 571 -29.92 -6.51 15.50
C ILE A 571 -29.30 -6.24 16.88
N HIS A 572 -28.83 -5.01 17.14
CA HIS A 572 -28.31 -4.62 18.46
C HIS A 572 -29.40 -4.31 19.50
N GLY A 573 -30.68 -4.44 19.16
CA GLY A 573 -31.80 -4.29 20.10
C GLY A 573 -31.92 -2.87 20.64
N ILE A 574 -31.75 -1.87 19.79
CA ILE A 574 -31.92 -0.44 20.09
C ILE A 574 -33.40 -0.09 19.95
N THR A 575 -34.20 -0.38 20.98
CA THR A 575 -35.64 -0.06 21.04
C THR A 575 -35.89 1.29 21.73
N GLU A 576 -37.09 1.86 21.59
CA GLU A 576 -37.42 3.15 22.22
C GLU A 576 -37.18 3.19 23.75
N PRO A 577 -37.50 2.16 24.55
CA PRO A 577 -37.15 2.12 25.98
C PRO A 577 -35.63 2.08 26.24
N VAL A 578 -34.86 1.44 25.35
CA VAL A 578 -33.39 1.41 25.42
C VAL A 578 -32.84 2.79 25.10
N TYR A 579 -33.32 3.44 24.04
CA TYR A 579 -32.95 4.81 23.70
C TYR A 579 -33.26 5.79 24.84
N LYS A 580 -34.44 5.70 25.46
CA LYS A 580 -34.83 6.54 26.61
C LYS A 580 -33.86 6.39 27.80
N ASN A 581 -33.46 5.16 28.13
CA ASN A 581 -32.47 4.90 29.19
C ASN A 581 -31.12 5.60 28.89
N TYR A 582 -30.63 5.54 27.65
CA TYR A 582 -29.42 6.27 27.26
C TYR A 582 -29.63 7.78 27.14
N LEU A 583 -30.81 8.25 26.75
CA LEU A 583 -31.16 9.67 26.73
C LEU A 583 -31.06 10.27 28.15
N ASP A 584 -31.63 9.59 29.15
CA ASP A 584 -31.56 9.99 30.56
C ASP A 584 -30.10 10.02 31.07
N LEU A 585 -29.30 9.03 30.69
CA LEU A 585 -27.85 8.98 30.99
C LEU A 585 -27.09 10.17 30.38
N TYR A 586 -27.22 10.42 29.07
CA TYR A 586 -26.49 11.49 28.39
C TYR A 586 -26.97 12.89 28.81
N GLN A 587 -28.25 13.08 29.15
CA GLN A 587 -28.73 14.31 29.76
C GLN A 587 -28.08 14.52 31.13
N LYS A 588 -28.11 13.51 32.01
CA LYS A 588 -27.59 13.61 33.38
C LYS A 588 -26.07 13.77 33.45
N TYR A 589 -25.32 13.10 32.58
CA TYR A 589 -23.85 13.00 32.65
C TYR A 589 -23.10 13.72 31.52
N SER A 590 -23.81 14.38 30.60
CA SER A 590 -23.20 15.20 29.54
C SER A 590 -24.05 16.40 29.10
N ASN A 591 -25.16 16.69 29.80
CA ASN A 591 -26.07 17.83 29.56
C ASN A 591 -26.52 17.99 28.10
N ARG A 592 -26.72 16.88 27.39
CA ARG A 592 -27.17 16.87 25.99
C ARG A 592 -27.91 15.59 25.64
N LYS A 593 -28.49 15.55 24.44
CA LYS A 593 -29.00 14.30 23.84
C LYS A 593 -27.83 13.50 23.23
N PRO A 594 -27.92 12.16 23.22
CA PRO A 594 -27.02 11.31 22.44
C PRO A 594 -27.49 11.23 20.97
N THR A 595 -26.55 11.01 20.07
CA THR A 595 -26.86 10.52 18.71
C THR A 595 -27.24 9.02 18.74
N MET A 596 -27.88 8.52 17.68
CA MET A 596 -28.19 7.09 17.58
C MET A 596 -26.94 6.20 17.55
N GLN A 597 -25.84 6.67 16.94
CA GLN A 597 -24.54 6.01 16.94
C GLN A 597 -23.97 5.88 18.36
N GLU A 598 -24.00 6.96 19.16
CA GLU A 598 -23.54 6.94 20.56
C GLU A 598 -24.37 6.02 21.48
N VAL A 599 -25.65 5.82 21.17
CA VAL A 599 -26.54 4.85 21.84
C VAL A 599 -26.18 3.41 21.46
N LEU A 600 -25.88 3.18 20.18
CA LEU A 600 -25.44 1.89 19.66
C LEU A 600 -24.08 1.47 20.25
N GLU A 601 -23.08 2.35 20.26
CA GLU A 601 -21.77 2.12 20.88
C GLU A 601 -21.89 1.84 22.38
N ALA A 602 -22.68 2.66 23.10
CA ALA A 602 -22.94 2.46 24.52
C ALA A 602 -23.61 1.10 24.81
N LYS A 603 -24.52 0.64 23.93
CA LYS A 603 -25.13 -0.69 24.00
C LYS A 603 -24.12 -1.81 23.76
N ILE A 604 -23.34 -1.71 22.68
CA ILE A 604 -22.35 -2.72 22.27
C ILE A 604 -21.29 -2.93 23.36
N HIS A 605 -20.77 -1.85 23.95
CA HIS A 605 -19.77 -1.93 25.01
C HIS A 605 -20.36 -2.22 26.41
N GLY A 606 -21.68 -2.39 26.53
CA GLY A 606 -22.33 -2.73 27.81
C GLY A 606 -22.26 -1.60 28.84
N ILE A 607 -22.31 -0.34 28.38
CA ILE A 607 -22.56 0.82 29.24
C ILE A 607 -24.00 0.70 29.73
N THR A 608 -24.18 0.68 31.04
CA THR A 608 -25.48 0.52 31.68
C THR A 608 -25.56 1.46 32.87
N GLN A 609 -26.78 1.77 33.32
CA GLN A 609 -27.00 2.50 34.58
C GLN A 609 -26.19 1.91 35.75
N LYS A 610 -26.09 0.58 35.83
CA LYS A 610 -25.25 -0.12 36.83
C LYS A 610 -23.77 0.20 36.67
N TYR A 611 -23.21 0.13 35.45
CA TYR A 611 -21.79 0.46 35.24
C TYR A 611 -21.50 1.94 35.53
N VAL A 612 -22.40 2.85 35.18
CA VAL A 612 -22.26 4.27 35.52
C VAL A 612 -22.28 4.48 37.04
N GLN A 613 -23.16 3.79 37.77
CA GLN A 613 -23.15 3.77 39.24
C GLN A 613 -21.86 3.18 39.82
N GLU A 614 -21.33 2.08 39.26
CA GLU A 614 -20.03 1.51 39.63
C GLU A 614 -18.89 2.52 39.43
N VAL A 615 -18.91 3.31 38.36
CA VAL A 615 -17.91 4.36 38.09
C VAL A 615 -18.02 5.54 39.05
N GLN A 616 -19.23 6.02 39.35
CA GLN A 616 -19.42 7.06 40.36
C GLN A 616 -19.03 6.59 41.77
N ALA A 617 -19.25 5.31 42.10
CA ALA A 617 -18.85 4.70 43.38
C ALA A 617 -17.32 4.59 43.55
N MET A 618 -16.54 4.54 42.47
CA MET A 618 -15.07 4.69 42.52
C MET A 618 -14.61 6.09 42.94
N GLY A 619 -15.51 7.08 42.94
CA GLY A 619 -15.21 8.50 43.20
C GLY A 619 -15.28 9.40 41.97
N TYR A 620 -15.36 8.82 40.76
CA TYR A 620 -15.41 9.57 39.50
C TYR A 620 -16.83 10.07 39.20
N LYS A 621 -17.24 11.13 39.90
CA LYS A 621 -18.63 11.61 39.87
C LYS A 621 -19.01 12.33 38.58
N ASP A 622 -18.09 13.09 38.00
CA ASP A 622 -18.36 14.11 36.97
C ASP A 622 -17.80 13.74 35.59
N LEU A 623 -17.74 12.44 35.26
CA LEU A 623 -17.26 11.98 33.97
C LEU A 623 -18.33 12.09 32.87
N SER A 624 -17.88 12.48 31.68
CA SER A 624 -18.71 12.42 30.47
C SER A 624 -18.96 10.97 30.04
N MET A 625 -20.08 10.74 29.33
CA MET A 625 -20.42 9.42 28.80
C MET A 625 -19.31 8.84 27.90
N LYS A 626 -18.62 9.69 27.12
CA LYS A 626 -17.46 9.29 26.30
C LYS A 626 -16.31 8.72 27.15
N LYS A 627 -15.94 9.40 28.24
CA LYS A 627 -14.84 8.94 29.12
C LYS A 627 -15.21 7.68 29.90
N MET A 628 -16.48 7.51 30.28
CA MET A 628 -16.97 6.24 30.84
C MET A 628 -16.98 5.11 29.82
N MET A 629 -17.26 5.39 28.54
CA MET A 629 -17.18 4.39 27.47
C MET A 629 -15.73 3.96 27.19
N GLU A 630 -14.81 4.91 27.10
CA GLU A 630 -13.36 4.68 27.00
C GLU A 630 -12.84 3.77 28.15
N ALA A 631 -13.22 4.08 29.39
CA ALA A 631 -12.90 3.26 30.56
C ALA A 631 -13.45 1.83 30.44
N LYS A 632 -14.67 1.66 29.93
CA LYS A 632 -15.30 0.34 29.71
C LYS A 632 -14.58 -0.47 28.64
N ILE A 633 -14.24 0.16 27.51
CA ILE A 633 -13.57 -0.46 26.36
C ILE A 633 -12.22 -1.04 26.78
N HIS A 634 -11.44 -0.28 27.55
CA HIS A 634 -10.17 -0.76 28.11
C HIS A 634 -10.34 -1.69 29.34
N GLY A 635 -11.57 -2.01 29.74
CA GLY A 635 -11.86 -2.97 30.80
C GLY A 635 -11.51 -2.47 32.21
N VAL A 636 -11.65 -1.16 32.47
CA VAL A 636 -11.56 -0.57 33.81
C VAL A 636 -12.83 -0.89 34.60
N SER A 637 -12.67 -1.66 35.68
CA SER A 637 -13.72 -2.03 36.63
C SER A 637 -13.52 -1.34 37.98
N ALA A 638 -14.58 -1.29 38.79
CA ALA A 638 -14.51 -0.87 40.19
C ALA A 638 -13.44 -1.64 40.98
N SER A 639 -13.39 -2.96 40.81
CA SER A 639 -12.37 -3.83 41.41
C SER A 639 -10.95 -3.51 40.94
N TYR A 640 -10.74 -3.05 39.70
CA TYR A 640 -9.42 -2.68 39.22
C TYR A 640 -8.91 -1.39 39.85
N ALA A 641 -9.72 -0.32 39.85
CA ALA A 641 -9.32 0.94 40.47
C ALA A 641 -9.13 0.80 41.99
N GLU A 642 -10.01 0.07 42.67
CA GLU A 642 -9.86 -0.25 44.10
C GLU A 642 -8.58 -1.05 44.37
N SER A 643 -8.15 -1.90 43.43
CA SER A 643 -6.90 -2.66 43.55
C SER A 643 -5.62 -1.83 43.34
N LEU A 644 -5.69 -0.75 42.53
CA LEU A 644 -4.63 0.26 42.45
C LEU A 644 -4.58 1.09 43.75
N LYS A 645 -5.74 1.49 44.26
CA LYS A 645 -5.86 2.19 45.56
C LYS A 645 -5.21 1.39 46.69
N LYS A 646 -5.54 0.09 46.79
CA LYS A 646 -4.95 -0.87 47.74
C LYS A 646 -3.46 -1.18 47.52
N ALA A 647 -2.83 -0.63 46.47
CA ALA A 647 -1.40 -0.73 46.21
C ALA A 647 -0.63 0.59 46.48
N GLY A 648 -1.32 1.63 46.99
CA GLY A 648 -0.77 2.95 47.31
C GLY A 648 -1.13 4.05 46.32
N PHE A 649 -1.95 3.76 45.29
CA PHE A 649 -2.35 4.73 44.27
C PHE A 649 -3.75 5.30 44.53
N ASP A 650 -3.85 6.12 45.58
CA ASP A 650 -5.03 6.94 45.88
C ASP A 650 -5.23 8.08 44.88
N ASN A 651 -6.48 8.53 44.74
CA ASN A 651 -6.88 9.78 44.06
C ASN A 651 -6.36 9.98 42.61
N LEU A 652 -6.11 8.89 41.88
CA LEU A 652 -5.73 8.93 40.48
C LEU A 652 -6.79 9.63 39.60
N PRO A 653 -6.41 10.42 38.58
CA PRO A 653 -7.30 10.73 37.47
C PRO A 653 -7.72 9.46 36.72
N ILE A 654 -8.96 9.41 36.22
CA ILE A 654 -9.48 8.26 35.47
C ILE A 654 -8.58 7.89 34.29
N ASP A 655 -7.99 8.88 33.62
CA ASP A 655 -7.07 8.71 32.50
C ASP A 655 -5.84 7.88 32.88
N LYS A 656 -5.30 8.07 34.10
CA LYS A 656 -4.17 7.27 34.59
C LYS A 656 -4.58 5.85 34.99
N VAL A 657 -5.84 5.62 35.36
CA VAL A 657 -6.37 4.26 35.54
C VAL A 657 -6.58 3.56 34.19
N ILE A 658 -7.03 4.29 33.16
CA ILE A 658 -7.16 3.79 31.78
C ILE A 658 -5.77 3.44 31.21
N GLU A 659 -4.81 4.35 31.32
CA GLU A 659 -3.42 4.17 30.87
C GLU A 659 -2.75 2.96 31.56
N ALA A 660 -2.86 2.86 32.89
CA ALA A 660 -2.39 1.71 33.66
C ALA A 660 -3.05 0.39 33.21
N ARG A 661 -4.34 0.43 32.86
CA ARG A 661 -5.09 -0.74 32.39
C ARG A 661 -4.65 -1.17 30.99
N ILE A 662 -4.48 -0.22 30.06
CA ILE A 662 -3.98 -0.45 28.69
C ILE A 662 -2.61 -1.14 28.72
N HIS A 663 -1.68 -0.64 29.54
CA HIS A 663 -0.35 -1.24 29.68
C HIS A 663 -0.32 -2.51 30.54
N GLY A 664 -1.46 -2.96 31.07
CA GLY A 664 -1.55 -4.20 31.85
C GLY A 664 -0.80 -4.13 33.19
N ILE A 665 -0.87 -2.98 33.87
CA ILE A 665 -0.38 -2.84 35.25
C ILE A 665 -1.29 -3.64 36.18
N THR A 666 -0.70 -4.49 37.02
CA THR A 666 -1.42 -5.31 38.00
C THR A 666 -0.94 -5.01 39.42
N PRO A 667 -1.81 -5.16 40.44
CA PRO A 667 -1.41 -5.02 41.85
C PRO A 667 -0.29 -5.96 42.27
N ALA A 668 -0.21 -7.15 41.66
CA ALA A 668 0.90 -8.08 41.85
C ALA A 668 2.21 -7.47 41.38
N ALA A 669 2.29 -6.99 40.13
CA ALA A 669 3.52 -6.41 39.58
C ALA A 669 3.98 -5.15 40.34
N ILE A 670 3.06 -4.37 40.91
CA ILE A 670 3.37 -3.24 41.81
C ILE A 670 4.03 -3.75 43.10
N LYS A 671 3.37 -4.70 43.80
CA LYS A 671 3.88 -5.30 45.03
C LYS A 671 5.21 -6.03 44.84
N ASP A 672 5.39 -6.69 43.70
CA ASP A 672 6.64 -7.40 43.37
C ASP A 672 7.82 -6.42 43.31
N LEU A 673 7.67 -5.24 42.70
CA LEU A 673 8.70 -4.20 42.66
C LEU A 673 8.89 -3.51 44.01
N GLN A 674 7.82 -3.21 44.74
CA GLN A 674 7.90 -2.69 46.11
C GLN A 674 8.69 -3.65 47.02
N SER A 675 8.48 -4.96 46.88
CA SER A 675 9.21 -5.99 47.65
C SER A 675 10.71 -6.07 47.33
N LEU A 676 11.16 -5.44 46.24
CA LEU A 676 12.56 -5.41 45.80
C LEU A 676 13.30 -4.12 46.16
N GLY A 677 12.68 -3.26 46.98
CA GLY A 677 13.26 -1.99 47.46
C GLY A 677 12.64 -0.74 46.83
N PHE A 678 11.80 -0.90 45.80
CA PHE A 678 11.20 0.23 45.06
C PHE A 678 9.85 0.63 45.66
N GLY A 679 9.87 1.07 46.92
CA GLY A 679 8.66 1.46 47.67
C GLY A 679 7.98 2.73 47.14
N ASP A 680 8.76 3.78 46.89
CA ASP A 680 8.28 5.03 46.29
C ASP A 680 8.31 4.92 44.75
N LEU A 681 7.19 4.44 44.20
CA LEU A 681 7.01 4.18 42.78
C LEU A 681 5.77 4.92 42.30
N SER A 682 5.93 5.96 41.47
CA SER A 682 4.79 6.62 40.84
C SER A 682 4.14 5.73 39.77
N LEU A 683 2.82 5.87 39.56
CA LEU A 683 2.12 5.05 38.56
C LEU A 683 2.64 5.29 37.13
N SER A 684 3.02 6.53 36.81
CA SER A 684 3.69 6.87 35.54
C SER A 684 5.01 6.11 35.37
N LYS A 685 5.84 6.03 36.41
CA LYS A 685 7.09 5.23 36.38
C LYS A 685 6.80 3.75 36.22
N MET A 686 5.76 3.23 36.89
CA MET A 686 5.33 1.83 36.74
C MET A 686 4.87 1.51 35.31
N ILE A 687 4.19 2.45 34.64
CA ILE A 687 3.78 2.34 33.23
C ILE A 687 5.00 2.35 32.31
N GLU A 688 5.94 3.28 32.49
CA GLU A 688 7.19 3.34 31.72
C GLU A 688 8.01 2.04 31.84
N LEU A 689 8.25 1.57 33.08
CA LEU A 689 8.94 0.32 33.35
C LEU A 689 8.28 -0.87 32.63
N LYS A 690 6.94 -0.93 32.65
CA LYS A 690 6.15 -1.97 31.97
C LYS A 690 6.28 -1.90 30.44
N ILE A 691 6.24 -0.70 29.85
CA ILE A 691 6.40 -0.49 28.40
C ILE A 691 7.75 -1.04 27.91
N HIS A 692 8.82 -0.78 28.66
CA HIS A 692 10.15 -1.32 28.36
C HIS A 692 10.34 -2.79 28.80
N GLY A 693 9.30 -3.41 29.36
CA GLY A 693 9.32 -4.80 29.78
C GLY A 693 10.23 -5.08 30.97
N VAL A 694 10.48 -4.08 31.83
CA VAL A 694 11.04 -4.30 33.18
C VAL A 694 10.00 -5.01 34.03
N ASN A 695 10.45 -6.00 34.80
CA ASN A 695 9.64 -6.69 35.79
C ASN A 695 10.52 -7.18 36.96
N ALA A 696 9.88 -7.71 38.00
CA ALA A 696 10.56 -8.19 39.19
C ALA A 696 11.56 -9.36 38.93
N ALA A 697 11.37 -10.16 37.87
CA ALA A 697 12.35 -11.18 37.49
C ALA A 697 13.63 -10.56 36.90
N TYR A 698 13.48 -9.53 36.06
CA TYR A 698 14.61 -8.77 35.49
C TYR A 698 15.37 -7.95 36.55
N VAL A 699 14.66 -7.40 37.54
CA VAL A 699 15.32 -6.78 38.72
C VAL A 699 16.14 -7.82 39.48
N LYS A 700 15.55 -8.98 39.80
CA LYS A 700 16.25 -10.09 40.49
C LYS A 700 17.45 -10.62 39.68
N GLU A 701 17.36 -10.61 38.34
CA GLU A 701 18.47 -10.94 37.43
C GLU A 701 19.66 -9.98 37.61
N LEU A 702 19.43 -8.66 37.59
CA LEU A 702 20.49 -7.66 37.79
C LEU A 702 21.07 -7.68 39.22
N GLN A 703 20.21 -7.83 40.24
CA GLN A 703 20.63 -7.99 41.63
C GLN A 703 21.48 -9.26 41.83
N GLY A 704 21.12 -10.36 41.16
CA GLY A 704 21.89 -11.61 41.12
C GLY A 704 23.23 -11.49 40.38
N ALA A 705 23.32 -10.60 39.39
CA ALA A 705 24.59 -10.22 38.75
C ALA A 705 25.48 -9.30 39.61
N GLY A 706 25.05 -8.95 40.83
CA GLY A 706 25.77 -8.14 41.82
C GLY A 706 25.26 -6.72 41.98
N PHE A 707 24.39 -6.23 41.08
CA PHE A 707 23.90 -4.86 41.06
C PHE A 707 22.68 -4.69 41.97
N LYS A 708 22.93 -4.77 43.29
CA LYS A 708 21.87 -4.77 44.32
C LYS A 708 21.20 -3.42 44.55
N ASN A 709 21.94 -2.33 44.38
CA ASN A 709 21.55 -0.97 44.78
C ASN A 709 21.30 -0.05 43.56
N LEU A 710 20.67 -0.56 42.49
CA LEU A 710 20.31 0.25 41.31
C LEU A 710 19.07 1.10 41.59
N THR A 711 19.01 2.29 41.00
CA THR A 711 17.77 3.07 40.89
C THR A 711 16.83 2.48 39.84
N LEU A 712 15.54 2.86 39.86
CA LEU A 712 14.60 2.48 38.81
C LEU A 712 15.01 2.98 37.42
N ASP A 713 15.64 4.15 37.34
CA ASP A 713 16.14 4.70 36.08
C ASP A 713 17.31 3.89 35.53
N GLN A 714 18.23 3.40 36.39
CA GLN A 714 19.30 2.50 35.99
C GLN A 714 18.75 1.12 35.55
N VAL A 715 17.76 0.56 36.25
CA VAL A 715 17.10 -0.68 35.81
C VAL A 715 16.41 -0.49 34.45
N LEU A 716 15.80 0.66 34.21
CA LEU A 716 15.18 1.02 32.94
C LEU A 716 16.21 1.20 31.81
N GLU A 717 17.30 1.93 32.06
CA GLU A 717 18.43 2.14 31.16
C GLU A 717 19.06 0.79 30.75
N ALA A 718 19.33 -0.08 31.74
CA ALA A 718 19.78 -1.45 31.51
C ALA A 718 18.85 -2.22 30.58
N ARG A 719 17.53 -2.07 30.75
CA ARG A 719 16.54 -2.75 29.92
C ARG A 719 16.50 -2.21 28.49
N ILE A 720 16.54 -0.89 28.33
CA ILE A 720 16.61 -0.19 27.04
C ILE A 720 17.85 -0.64 26.25
N HIS A 721 19.01 -0.70 26.91
CA HIS A 721 20.28 -1.14 26.31
C HIS A 721 20.49 -2.66 26.28
N ARG A 722 19.45 -3.45 26.65
CA ARG A 722 19.43 -4.92 26.61
C ARG A 722 20.58 -5.56 27.40
N LEU A 723 20.95 -4.96 28.53
CA LEU A 723 21.87 -5.53 29.49
C LEU A 723 21.18 -6.69 30.23
N SER A 724 21.84 -7.84 30.29
CA SER A 724 21.35 -9.06 30.96
C SER A 724 22.46 -9.69 31.80
N ALA A 725 22.11 -10.48 32.82
CA ALA A 725 23.08 -11.19 33.66
C ALA A 725 23.98 -12.12 32.84
N ALA A 726 23.44 -12.72 31.76
CA ALA A 726 24.23 -13.46 30.78
C ALA A 726 25.32 -12.56 30.18
N SER A 727 24.96 -11.39 29.63
CA SER A 727 25.95 -10.49 29.02
C SER A 727 26.94 -9.85 30.02
N ILE A 728 26.54 -9.66 31.27
CA ILE A 728 27.44 -9.22 32.35
C ILE A 728 28.46 -10.34 32.65
N LYS A 729 28.01 -11.61 32.69
CA LYS A 729 28.88 -12.78 32.84
C LYS A 729 29.80 -12.95 31.63
N ASP A 730 29.32 -12.70 30.42
CA ASP A 730 30.11 -12.78 29.19
C ASP A 730 31.26 -11.78 29.23
N LEU A 731 30.97 -10.49 29.52
CA LEU A 731 31.99 -9.44 29.65
C LEU A 731 32.98 -9.76 30.79
N ARG A 732 32.51 -10.24 31.95
CA ARG A 732 33.40 -10.68 33.04
C ARG A 732 34.27 -11.88 32.68
N SER A 733 33.79 -12.80 31.83
CA SER A 733 34.58 -13.95 31.38
C SER A 733 35.71 -13.56 30.41
N LEU A 734 35.58 -12.42 29.72
CA LEU A 734 36.66 -11.79 28.94
C LEU A 734 37.74 -11.13 29.80
N GLY A 735 37.63 -11.16 31.13
CA GLY A 735 38.58 -10.57 32.08
C GLY A 735 38.18 -9.20 32.64
N PHE A 736 37.10 -8.59 32.12
CA PHE A 736 36.55 -7.33 32.62
C PHE A 736 35.77 -7.55 33.93
N LYS A 737 36.47 -7.84 35.03
CA LYS A 737 35.85 -8.25 36.29
C LYS A 737 35.18 -7.08 37.02
N ASP A 738 35.88 -5.95 37.07
CA ASP A 738 35.60 -4.83 37.97
C ASP A 738 34.93 -3.64 37.26
N MET A 739 34.01 -3.93 36.33
CA MET A 739 33.16 -2.92 35.68
C MET A 739 32.10 -2.38 36.64
N ASP A 740 31.88 -1.07 36.61
CA ASP A 740 30.71 -0.45 37.23
C ASP A 740 29.45 -0.60 36.35
N PHE A 741 28.35 0.02 36.76
CA PHE A 741 27.10 -0.02 36.00
C PHE A 741 27.17 0.77 34.66
N LYS A 742 27.79 1.95 34.66
CA LYS A 742 27.96 2.83 33.51
C LYS A 742 28.87 2.19 32.46
N ASP A 743 29.93 1.51 32.88
CA ASP A 743 30.86 0.79 31.99
C ASP A 743 30.11 -0.29 31.19
N LEU A 744 29.25 -1.07 31.86
CA LEU A 744 28.41 -2.09 31.25
C LEU A 744 27.41 -1.51 30.24
N ILE A 745 26.77 -0.38 30.57
CA ILE A 745 25.85 0.31 29.65
C ILE A 745 26.61 0.86 28.44
N SER A 746 27.76 1.50 28.65
CA SER A 746 28.61 2.04 27.59
C SER A 746 29.11 0.93 26.65
N ALA A 747 29.61 -0.20 27.20
CA ALA A 747 29.97 -1.39 26.45
C ALA A 747 28.79 -1.92 25.61
N LYS A 748 27.56 -1.91 26.15
CA LYS A 748 26.35 -2.32 25.40
C LYS A 748 25.97 -1.34 24.30
N ILE A 749 26.00 -0.03 24.56
CA ILE A 749 25.70 1.02 23.57
C ILE A 749 26.65 0.89 22.36
N HIS A 750 27.95 0.77 22.62
CA HIS A 750 28.98 0.71 21.58
C HIS A 750 29.18 -0.70 20.99
N ARG A 751 28.49 -1.72 21.52
CA ARG A 751 28.62 -3.13 21.11
C ARG A 751 30.05 -3.66 21.29
N VAL A 752 30.65 -3.42 22.45
CA VAL A 752 31.80 -4.17 22.91
C VAL A 752 31.28 -5.54 23.38
N ASP A 753 31.68 -6.59 22.67
CA ASP A 753 31.24 -7.97 22.87
C ASP A 753 32.42 -8.93 22.77
N ALA A 754 32.20 -10.22 23.06
CA ALA A 754 33.25 -11.23 23.06
C ALA A 754 33.96 -11.38 21.70
N ALA A 755 33.23 -11.26 20.59
CA ALA A 755 33.83 -11.35 19.26
C ALA A 755 34.75 -10.15 18.98
N TYR A 756 34.33 -8.94 19.39
CA TYR A 756 35.14 -7.74 19.24
C TYR A 756 36.37 -7.68 20.14
N VAL A 757 36.25 -8.09 21.41
CA VAL A 757 37.41 -8.15 22.31
C VAL A 757 38.42 -9.18 21.78
N GLU A 758 37.95 -10.33 21.31
CA GLU A 758 38.81 -11.37 20.75
C GLU A 758 39.47 -10.97 19.41
N ASP A 759 38.80 -10.16 18.60
CA ASP A 759 39.36 -9.53 17.39
C ASP A 759 40.55 -8.59 17.74
N LEU A 760 40.40 -7.75 18.78
CA LEU A 760 41.52 -6.94 19.28
C LEU A 760 42.65 -7.78 19.90
N ARG A 761 42.33 -8.89 20.59
CA ARG A 761 43.32 -9.83 21.14
C ARG A 761 44.14 -10.52 20.06
N LYS A 762 43.51 -10.95 18.97
CA LYS A 762 44.18 -11.51 17.78
C LYS A 762 45.05 -10.47 17.09
N ALA A 763 44.63 -9.21 17.07
CA ALA A 763 45.46 -8.09 16.65
C ALA A 763 46.62 -7.77 17.62
N GLY A 764 46.70 -8.41 18.78
CA GLY A 764 47.82 -8.33 19.75
C GLY A 764 47.47 -7.67 21.08
N PHE A 765 46.29 -7.05 21.22
CA PHE A 765 45.88 -6.30 22.41
C PHE A 765 45.25 -7.22 23.47
N LYS A 766 46.08 -7.99 24.18
CA LYS A 766 45.63 -9.01 25.13
C LYS A 766 44.99 -8.42 26.39
N ASP A 767 45.64 -7.40 26.95
CA ASP A 767 45.36 -6.80 28.26
C ASP A 767 44.72 -5.40 28.14
N ILE A 768 43.83 -5.22 27.16
CA ILE A 768 43.09 -3.96 26.97
C ILE A 768 42.07 -3.74 28.09
N SER A 769 41.89 -2.49 28.55
CA SER A 769 40.84 -2.12 29.50
C SER A 769 39.47 -1.99 28.82
N VAL A 770 38.41 -1.95 29.62
CA VAL A 770 37.03 -1.74 29.15
C VAL A 770 36.91 -0.40 28.42
N ASP A 771 37.40 0.67 29.04
CA ASP A 771 37.40 2.02 28.46
C ASP A 771 38.10 2.05 27.09
N LYS A 772 39.28 1.43 26.99
CA LYS A 772 40.05 1.41 25.75
C LYS A 772 39.43 0.53 24.68
N ALA A 773 38.73 -0.54 25.06
CA ALA A 773 37.91 -1.31 24.12
C ALA A 773 36.69 -0.48 23.63
N ILE A 774 36.06 0.31 24.49
CA ILE A 774 34.94 1.20 24.14
C ILE A 774 35.42 2.34 23.22
N GLU A 775 36.50 3.03 23.58
CA GLU A 775 37.10 4.13 22.82
C GLU A 775 37.51 3.66 21.41
N ALA A 776 38.22 2.52 21.33
CA ALA A 776 38.55 1.86 20.08
C ALA A 776 37.29 1.54 19.24
N LYS A 777 36.21 1.07 19.89
CA LYS A 777 34.95 0.73 19.20
C LYS A 777 34.21 1.97 18.67
N ILE A 778 34.19 3.06 19.45
CA ILE A 778 33.66 4.38 19.04
C ILE A 778 34.36 4.86 17.76
N HIS A 779 35.69 4.79 17.74
CA HIS A 779 36.50 5.21 16.59
C HIS A 779 36.56 4.18 15.45
N LYS A 780 35.81 3.07 15.52
CA LYS A 780 35.76 2.01 14.49
C LYS A 780 37.16 1.40 14.23
N ILE A 781 37.91 1.18 15.30
CA ILE A 781 39.12 0.36 15.34
C ILE A 781 38.69 -1.09 15.51
N ASN A 782 39.25 -1.99 14.70
CA ASN A 782 39.06 -3.44 14.73
C ASN A 782 40.32 -4.12 14.18
N GLY A 783 40.42 -5.44 14.29
CA GLY A 783 41.59 -6.20 13.83
C GLY A 783 41.92 -5.96 12.37
N ALA A 784 40.92 -5.93 11.50
CA ALA A 784 41.09 -5.63 10.07
C ALA A 784 41.66 -4.22 9.79
N PHE A 785 41.27 -3.18 10.56
CA PHE A 785 41.88 -1.87 10.44
C PHE A 785 43.31 -1.84 10.98
N ILE A 786 43.59 -2.54 12.08
CA ILE A 786 44.94 -2.66 12.65
C ILE A 786 45.86 -3.38 11.66
N GLU A 787 45.39 -4.45 11.02
CA GLU A 787 46.12 -5.17 9.97
C GLU A 787 46.39 -4.27 8.75
N GLN A 788 45.38 -3.55 8.24
CA GLN A 788 45.54 -2.60 7.15
C GLN A 788 46.54 -1.47 7.48
N ALA A 789 46.58 -1.01 8.73
CA ALA A 789 47.55 -0.01 9.20
C ALA A 789 48.98 -0.60 9.22
N ARG A 790 49.15 -1.83 9.72
CA ARG A 790 50.44 -2.54 9.74
C ARG A 790 50.98 -2.83 8.34
N GLN A 791 50.12 -3.22 7.40
CA GLN A 791 50.47 -3.38 5.98
C GLN A 791 50.99 -2.07 5.34
N LYS A 792 50.65 -0.91 5.90
CA LYS A 792 51.15 0.42 5.50
C LYS A 792 52.35 0.92 6.34
N GLY A 793 52.89 0.07 7.22
CA GLY A 793 54.04 0.35 8.07
C GLY A 793 53.72 0.77 9.52
N TYR A 794 52.48 1.12 9.83
CA TYR A 794 52.09 1.62 11.16
C TYR A 794 51.98 0.47 12.19
N ASN A 795 53.10 0.14 12.84
CA ASN A 795 53.23 -1.02 13.74
C ASN A 795 53.28 -0.65 15.22
N PHE A 796 52.23 -0.02 15.73
CA PHE A 796 52.18 0.39 17.14
C PHE A 796 51.84 -0.76 18.11
N SER A 797 52.32 -0.62 19.35
CA SER A 797 52.02 -1.47 20.51
C SER A 797 50.89 -0.93 21.40
N SER A 798 50.51 0.34 21.28
CA SER A 798 49.35 0.94 21.96
C SER A 798 48.18 1.13 20.99
N ILE A 799 46.95 0.83 21.45
CA ILE A 799 45.74 1.02 20.65
C ILE A 799 45.44 2.51 20.44
N ASP A 800 45.91 3.38 21.34
CA ASP A 800 45.73 4.84 21.27
C ASP A 800 46.42 5.45 20.05
N LYS A 801 47.60 4.94 19.64
CA LYS A 801 48.22 5.38 18.38
C LYS A 801 47.37 4.98 17.15
N TYR A 802 46.65 3.84 17.17
CA TYR A 802 45.72 3.49 16.08
C TYR A 802 44.43 4.32 16.12
N ILE A 803 43.92 4.68 17.31
CA ILE A 803 42.81 5.63 17.48
C ILE A 803 43.20 7.00 16.91
N ALA A 804 44.38 7.53 17.29
CA ALA A 804 44.91 8.77 16.76
C ALA A 804 45.09 8.72 15.22
N LEU A 805 45.71 7.66 14.68
CA LEU A 805 45.87 7.45 13.23
C LEU A 805 44.52 7.40 12.49
N LYS A 806 43.47 6.87 13.12
CA LYS A 806 42.11 6.84 12.55
C LYS A 806 41.44 8.21 12.52
N ILE A 807 41.66 9.03 13.56
CA ILE A 807 41.14 10.40 13.68
C ILE A 807 41.84 11.33 12.68
N HIS A 808 43.17 11.23 12.56
CA HIS A 808 43.99 12.12 11.73
C HIS A 808 44.16 11.64 10.28
N GLY A 809 43.85 10.36 10.01
CA GLY A 809 43.92 9.74 8.69
C GLY A 809 45.27 9.07 8.37
N MET A 810 45.22 8.00 7.58
CA MET A 810 46.39 7.20 7.17
C MET A 810 47.35 7.91 6.18
N ALA A 811 47.26 9.23 6.04
CA ALA A 811 48.06 10.05 5.13
C ALA A 811 49.26 10.74 5.81
N ILE A 812 49.36 10.69 7.14
CA ILE A 812 50.43 11.36 7.89
C ILE A 812 51.63 10.41 8.04
N GLU A 813 52.58 10.55 7.14
CA GLU A 813 53.84 9.78 7.11
C GLU A 813 54.58 9.82 8.47
N SER A 814 54.59 10.99 9.13
CA SER A 814 55.25 11.22 10.43
C SER A 814 54.53 10.62 11.64
N LEU A 815 53.52 9.76 11.42
CA LEU A 815 52.96 8.88 12.45
C LEU A 815 53.50 7.45 12.35
N LYS A 816 54.43 7.13 11.44
CA LYS A 816 55.03 5.79 11.34
C LYS A 816 56.00 5.47 12.49
N ASP A 817 56.59 6.51 13.07
CA ASP A 817 57.48 6.49 14.24
C ASP A 817 56.70 6.62 15.58
#